data_AF-A0A1L7N696-F1
#
_entry.id   AF-A0A1L7N696-F1
#
_cell.length_a   1.000
_cell.length_b   1.000
_cell.length_c   1.000
_cell.angle_alpha   90.00
_cell.angle_beta   90.00
_cell.angle_gamma   90.00
#
_symmetry.space_group_name_H-M   'P 1'
#
loop_
_entity.id
_entity.type
_entity.pdbx_description
1 polymer ?
#
loop_
_entity_poly.entity_id
_entity_poly.type
_entity_poly.pdbx_seq_one_letter_code
_entity_poly.pdbx_strand_id
1 'polypeptide(L)'
;MRPLEHLEQIDRHIGDLLDGLPTIALNQPITSGTRTWLHGELASFWATADEQGNTPRQQLLILRKALMLAEIELRVADQTLSNGQAELLRTCLEKPLPSQRRHLPLAERPQVYRVLLEDRRPNWRSYLPGTLVIVASTVEGHMLTAEDAAGSALLCSLSQGIEAFDSLAALHKELCERLEDPLQSRPLLHLYLEEQADRARRSHRLRYDWYADSLLEAQVDSVIEAQRQRLSDPGLWSVDITDQHARLNRAMALRHEVGAKPILQTRYSQLLEKNLPNWLRNTSAQGLSHIMQTMQELVATAERAAAPGVLSLNDFKQRNSLLSWANARLRERLSYDLGYDADPGEIQVSIVRARRTGAVMHPFATSSYVTYAGMQRVGDEMVEMVEESNTLEQLALKNLPWFDTDYWLTARMVHARGCAIPPGLTAEYVKNMIRELNVGDSYAMYLHTQLIGSRTGKWRQAAHSRVNLARMRAEAVKARYAGHFGEDPFEHGYNWVCAVLDQPHNTLRAPVAGYPVTVRQLNIMGHTLQGVLLLNSTPYKSQACVLYTPDAPDRRAWRRFRTTRELLRTVRQQPGLKAYIAQRLPLLPAATVQRLLDKGRLGTHVKTPAVNDDLFFVYYRAEVQALIAQADADSMTTQEVNAQTIIALSWRLVDFISLLLPNQALLALSIGRMAIDIWDGVQAFKQEDVEGVMRHAYNAFSHLNDAAISYVGSGLLRRSLRGMPKQPPLPLPARFQAQPDSTNLRYRIDGIYGEGVYEQPTAFGGLSLYFVKDNDNRYYKVSFDGYRWRAIDPDQPDAYLHQPLKRRADGQWVIDSSVHWYDGLPDLTQLLQDCYLQAPLAGTPLNIEQGLYQAEDQLYLVLMGGQLPLRRHLLPDRYHLQMAAASSAGAAPWAVLRHENGQWLIRVRQAGRSSDWLALPDQPLPAR
;
A
#
# COMPACT_ATOMS: atom_id res chain seq x y z
N MET A 1 30.07 4.71 -14.68
CA MET A 1 29.04 5.00 -13.66
C MET A 1 27.69 4.84 -14.35
N ARG A 2 26.74 4.14 -13.72
CA ARG A 2 25.39 3.95 -14.29
C ARG A 2 24.60 5.27 -14.20
N PRO A 3 23.63 5.53 -15.09
CA PRO A 3 22.88 6.79 -15.08
C PRO A 3 22.20 7.12 -13.73
N LEU A 4 21.72 6.10 -13.00
CA LEU A 4 21.12 6.28 -11.66
C LEU A 4 22.15 6.68 -10.59
N GLU A 5 23.31 6.00 -10.55
CA GLU A 5 24.41 6.32 -9.62
C GLU A 5 24.92 7.76 -9.83
N HIS A 6 24.97 8.20 -11.10
CA HIS A 6 25.37 9.55 -11.45
C HIS A 6 24.37 10.59 -10.91
N LEU A 7 23.07 10.31 -11.02
CA LEU A 7 22.00 11.16 -10.50
C LEU A 7 22.04 11.25 -8.96
N GLU A 8 22.27 10.13 -8.27
CA GLU A 8 22.45 10.09 -6.80
C GLU A 8 23.71 10.84 -6.34
N GLN A 9 24.78 10.83 -7.14
CA GLN A 9 25.98 11.62 -6.85
C GLN A 9 25.69 13.12 -6.99
N ILE A 10 24.95 13.55 -8.00
CA ILE A 10 24.54 14.95 -8.16
C ILE A 10 23.64 15.39 -7.01
N ASP A 11 22.68 14.55 -6.57
CA ASP A 11 21.82 14.86 -5.41
C ASP A 11 22.60 15.06 -4.12
N ARG A 12 23.67 14.27 -3.91
CA ARG A 12 24.58 14.47 -2.77
C ARG A 12 25.29 15.81 -2.83
N HIS A 13 25.86 16.19 -3.97
CA HIS A 13 26.49 17.52 -4.12
C HIS A 13 25.50 18.67 -3.94
N ILE A 14 24.23 18.49 -4.34
CA ILE A 14 23.17 19.46 -4.04
C ILE A 14 22.92 19.54 -2.54
N GLY A 15 22.90 18.39 -1.84
CA GLY A 15 22.84 18.34 -0.38
C GLY A 15 23.98 19.11 0.28
N ASP A 16 25.22 18.81 -0.11
CA ASP A 16 26.43 19.45 0.43
C ASP A 16 26.42 20.98 0.23
N LEU A 17 25.93 21.45 -0.92
CA LEU A 17 25.74 22.89 -1.18
C LEU A 17 24.71 23.53 -0.24
N LEU A 18 23.59 22.84 -0.01
CA LEU A 18 22.49 23.35 0.81
C LEU A 18 22.77 23.28 2.31
N ASP A 19 23.70 22.43 2.75
CA ASP A 19 24.14 22.36 4.15
C ASP A 19 24.82 23.67 4.61
N GLY A 20 25.25 24.51 3.67
CA GLY A 20 25.76 25.86 3.94
C GLY A 20 24.68 26.93 4.19
N LEU A 21 23.39 26.61 4.06
CA LEU A 21 22.30 27.56 4.34
C LEU A 21 22.27 27.96 5.81
N PRO A 22 21.87 29.20 6.15
CA PRO A 22 21.77 29.63 7.54
C PRO A 22 20.68 28.84 8.27
N THR A 23 21.05 28.23 9.40
CA THR A 23 20.15 27.46 10.26
C THR A 23 19.97 28.14 11.62
N ILE A 24 18.76 28.08 12.18
CA ILE A 24 18.49 28.55 13.55
C ILE A 24 18.59 27.35 14.48
N ALA A 25 19.48 27.43 15.48
CA ALA A 25 19.61 26.38 16.49
C ALA A 25 18.30 26.28 17.31
N LEU A 26 17.85 25.04 17.57
CA LEU A 26 16.61 24.76 18.32
C LEU A 26 16.56 25.42 19.70
N ASN A 27 17.72 25.74 20.28
CA ASN A 27 17.85 26.31 21.61
C ASN A 27 17.94 27.85 21.61
N GLN A 28 18.00 28.50 20.44
CA GLN A 28 18.18 29.95 20.32
C GLN A 28 16.81 30.66 20.36
N PRO A 29 16.62 31.69 21.20
CA PRO A 29 15.35 32.41 21.27
C PRO A 29 15.10 33.21 19.98
N ILE A 30 13.90 33.07 19.42
CA ILE A 30 13.47 33.82 18.24
C ILE A 30 13.02 35.21 18.69
N THR A 31 13.78 36.23 18.30
CA THR A 31 13.53 37.64 18.62
C THR A 31 13.14 38.43 17.38
N SER A 32 12.63 39.66 17.56
CA SER A 32 12.32 40.57 16.45
C SER A 32 13.54 40.84 15.54
N GLY A 33 14.76 40.82 16.09
CA GLY A 33 16.00 40.95 15.31
C GLY A 33 16.40 39.71 14.51
N THR A 34 15.84 38.54 14.83
CA THR A 34 16.15 37.26 14.16
C THR A 34 15.70 37.28 12.71
N ARG A 35 14.57 37.94 12.41
CA ARG A 35 14.06 38.10 11.04
C ARG A 35 15.03 38.87 10.15
N THR A 36 15.50 40.02 10.62
CA THR A 36 16.42 40.87 9.86
C THR A 36 17.76 40.18 9.64
N TRP A 37 18.28 39.52 10.68
CA TRP A 37 19.50 38.73 10.59
C TRP A 37 19.37 37.62 9.56
N LEU A 38 18.32 36.80 9.62
CA LEU A 38 18.13 35.67 8.72
C LEU A 38 17.98 36.10 7.25
N HIS A 39 17.28 37.22 6.98
CA HIS A 39 17.22 37.79 5.64
C HIS A 39 18.59 38.25 5.14
N GLY A 40 19.42 38.82 6.02
CA GLY A 40 20.79 39.24 5.71
C GLY A 40 21.70 38.06 5.39
N GLU A 41 21.72 37.04 6.26
CA GLU A 41 22.52 35.84 6.05
C GLU A 41 22.11 35.07 4.80
N LEU A 42 20.80 34.97 4.52
CA LEU A 42 20.33 34.30 3.31
C LEU A 42 20.77 35.04 2.04
N ALA A 43 20.69 36.37 2.03
CA ALA A 43 21.16 37.17 0.91
C ALA A 43 22.68 37.05 0.74
N SER A 44 23.43 37.05 1.86
CA SER A 44 24.88 36.85 1.89
C SER A 44 25.28 35.50 1.32
N PHE A 45 24.61 34.42 1.73
CA PHE A 45 24.86 33.06 1.25
C PHE A 45 24.79 32.98 -0.28
N TRP A 46 23.71 33.46 -0.90
CA TRP A 46 23.56 33.36 -2.35
C TRP A 46 24.50 34.27 -3.15
N ALA A 47 25.03 35.32 -2.53
CA ALA A 47 25.87 36.33 -3.19
C ALA A 47 27.37 36.14 -2.96
N THR A 48 27.78 35.47 -1.88
CA THR A 48 29.19 35.33 -1.52
C THR A 48 29.86 34.25 -2.38
N ALA A 49 30.95 34.60 -3.04
CA ALA A 49 31.73 33.67 -3.84
C ALA A 49 32.63 32.79 -2.97
N ASP A 50 32.84 31.54 -3.38
CA ASP A 50 33.83 30.63 -2.82
C ASP A 50 35.28 31.03 -3.20
N GLU A 51 36.26 30.25 -2.74
CA GLU A 51 37.68 30.44 -3.09
C GLU A 51 37.97 30.35 -4.60
N GLN A 52 37.05 29.77 -5.38
CA GLN A 52 37.14 29.61 -6.83
C GLN A 52 36.40 30.72 -7.59
N GLY A 53 35.80 31.68 -6.88
CA GLY A 53 35.04 32.79 -7.44
C GLY A 53 33.61 32.44 -7.85
N ASN A 54 33.12 31.24 -7.52
CA ASN A 54 31.75 30.81 -7.83
C ASN A 54 30.82 31.09 -6.64
N THR A 55 29.67 31.72 -6.90
CA THR A 55 28.64 31.86 -5.86
C THR A 55 27.82 30.57 -5.73
N PRO A 56 27.20 30.30 -4.56
CA PRO A 56 26.26 29.18 -4.41
C PRO A 56 25.13 29.17 -5.46
N ARG A 57 24.70 30.35 -5.94
CA ARG A 57 23.74 30.45 -7.06
C ARG A 57 24.34 29.87 -8.35
N GLN A 58 25.58 30.19 -8.69
CA GLN A 58 26.26 29.67 -9.88
C GLN A 58 26.52 28.17 -9.77
N GLN A 59 26.95 27.69 -8.60
CA GLN A 59 27.11 26.26 -8.35
C GLN A 59 25.77 25.51 -8.52
N LEU A 60 24.67 26.07 -7.99
CA LEU A 60 23.34 25.50 -8.16
C LEU A 60 22.89 25.45 -9.63
N LEU A 61 23.23 26.44 -10.45
CA LEU A 61 22.97 26.42 -11.89
C LEU A 61 23.71 25.28 -12.59
N ILE A 62 24.98 25.06 -12.25
CA ILE A 62 25.80 23.97 -12.79
C ILE A 62 25.20 22.61 -12.39
N LEU A 63 24.89 22.43 -11.10
CA LEU A 63 24.29 21.20 -10.58
C LEU A 63 22.92 20.94 -11.19
N ARG A 64 22.09 21.97 -11.38
CA ARG A 64 20.77 21.84 -12.02
C ARG A 64 20.89 21.42 -13.47
N LYS A 65 21.84 21.99 -14.23
CA LYS A 65 22.12 21.57 -15.60
C LYS A 65 22.55 20.10 -15.65
N ALA A 66 23.47 19.70 -14.79
CA ALA A 66 23.94 18.32 -14.69
C ALA A 66 22.78 17.36 -14.35
N LEU A 67 21.92 17.74 -13.40
CA LEU A 67 20.76 16.95 -13.00
C LEU A 67 19.77 16.75 -14.17
N MET A 68 19.46 17.81 -14.93
CA MET A 68 18.58 17.69 -16.10
C MET A 68 19.18 16.83 -17.22
N LEU A 69 20.49 16.93 -17.47
CA LEU A 69 21.17 16.06 -18.44
C LEU A 69 21.16 14.59 -18.00
N ALA A 70 21.42 14.31 -16.73
CA ALA A 70 21.33 12.98 -16.16
C ALA A 70 19.91 12.40 -16.24
N GLU A 71 18.88 13.24 -16.00
CA GLU A 71 17.47 12.85 -16.18
C GLU A 71 17.17 12.47 -17.64
N ILE A 72 17.65 13.26 -18.62
CA ILE A 72 17.47 12.94 -20.06
C ILE A 72 18.08 11.58 -20.40
N GLU A 73 19.33 11.34 -19.99
CA GLU A 73 20.03 10.07 -20.26
C GLU A 73 19.31 8.89 -19.64
N LEU A 74 18.89 9.03 -18.38
CA LEU A 74 18.14 8.01 -17.67
C LEU A 74 16.82 7.69 -18.37
N ARG A 75 16.08 8.71 -18.82
CA ARG A 75 14.78 8.53 -19.46
C ARG A 75 14.86 8.00 -20.89
N VAL A 76 15.90 8.33 -21.64
CA VAL A 76 16.18 7.71 -22.94
C VAL A 76 16.53 6.24 -22.75
N ALA A 77 17.36 5.90 -21.75
CA ALA A 77 17.70 4.51 -21.42
C ALA A 77 16.47 3.70 -20.97
N ASP A 78 15.56 4.32 -20.22
CA ASP A 78 14.27 3.73 -19.82
C ASP A 78 13.24 3.70 -20.97
N GLN A 79 13.54 4.35 -22.11
CA GLN A 79 12.64 4.61 -23.24
C GLN A 79 11.30 5.24 -22.80
N THR A 80 11.35 6.16 -21.82
CA THR A 80 10.22 6.99 -21.39
C THR A 80 10.28 8.40 -21.97
N LEU A 81 11.35 8.72 -22.71
CA LEU A 81 11.54 9.95 -23.46
C LEU A 81 12.07 9.59 -24.85
N SER A 82 11.50 10.17 -25.91
CA SER A 82 11.96 9.92 -27.28
C SER A 82 13.27 10.65 -27.59
N ASN A 83 14.06 10.14 -28.53
CA ASN A 83 15.33 10.77 -28.92
C ASN A 83 15.13 12.21 -29.44
N GLY A 84 14.08 12.46 -30.23
CA GLY A 84 13.80 13.81 -30.75
C GLY A 84 13.47 14.80 -29.63
N GLN A 85 12.64 14.39 -28.66
CA GLN A 85 12.33 15.20 -27.48
C GLN A 85 13.55 15.43 -26.58
N ALA A 86 14.40 14.42 -26.40
CA ALA A 86 15.65 14.54 -25.67
C ALA A 86 16.57 15.58 -26.32
N GLU A 87 16.66 15.59 -27.65
CA GLU A 87 17.50 16.53 -28.40
C GLU A 87 17.03 17.98 -28.29
N LEU A 88 15.72 18.22 -28.33
CA LEU A 88 15.14 19.56 -28.12
C LEU A 88 15.57 20.15 -26.77
N LEU A 89 15.53 19.34 -25.71
CA LEU A 89 15.92 19.79 -24.38
C LEU A 89 17.45 19.93 -24.25
N ARG A 90 18.25 18.99 -24.77
CA ARG A 90 19.73 19.11 -24.80
C ARG A 90 20.15 20.40 -25.49
N THR A 91 19.56 20.70 -26.64
CA THR A 91 19.79 21.94 -27.38
C THR A 91 19.53 23.17 -26.52
N CYS A 92 18.42 23.21 -25.77
CA CYS A 92 18.12 24.32 -24.85
C CYS A 92 19.10 24.41 -23.66
N LEU A 93 19.67 23.30 -23.19
CA LEU A 93 20.63 23.29 -22.07
C LEU A 93 22.05 23.68 -22.51
N GLU A 94 22.42 23.34 -23.75
CA GLU A 94 23.71 23.69 -24.34
C GLU A 94 23.72 25.10 -24.92
N LYS A 95 22.62 25.51 -25.55
CA LYS A 95 22.41 26.81 -26.19
C LYS A 95 21.21 27.52 -25.54
N PRO A 96 21.36 28.05 -24.31
CA PRO A 96 20.25 28.59 -23.52
C PRO A 96 19.53 29.75 -24.21
N LEU A 97 20.27 30.60 -24.93
CA LEU A 97 19.68 31.78 -25.55
C LEU A 97 19.06 31.44 -26.92
N PRO A 98 17.88 32.00 -27.28
CA PRO A 98 17.27 31.81 -28.59
C PRO A 98 18.20 32.22 -29.74
N SER A 99 18.97 33.30 -29.56
CA SER A 99 19.93 33.81 -30.55
C SER A 99 20.98 32.75 -30.95
N GLN A 100 21.40 31.90 -30.01
CA GLN A 100 22.37 30.83 -30.23
C GLN A 100 21.78 29.69 -31.07
N ARG A 101 20.46 29.56 -31.15
CA ARG A 101 19.74 28.47 -31.84
C ARG A 101 19.25 28.85 -33.24
N ARG A 102 19.46 30.09 -33.68
CA ARG A 102 18.99 30.61 -34.99
C ARG A 102 19.56 29.91 -36.21
N HIS A 103 20.69 29.22 -36.07
CA HIS A 103 21.29 28.42 -37.15
C HIS A 103 20.52 27.11 -37.41
N LEU A 104 19.67 26.66 -36.48
CA LEU A 104 18.90 25.44 -36.62
C LEU A 104 17.67 25.64 -37.52
N PRO A 105 17.25 24.63 -38.31
CA PRO A 105 16.00 24.67 -39.08
C PRO A 105 14.79 24.93 -38.18
N LEU A 106 13.79 25.69 -38.66
CA LEU A 106 12.62 26.07 -37.85
C LEU A 106 11.89 24.87 -37.24
N ALA A 107 11.79 23.76 -37.99
CA ALA A 107 11.14 22.54 -37.53
C ALA A 107 11.80 21.93 -36.27
N GLU A 108 13.12 22.04 -36.17
CA GLU A 108 13.94 21.47 -35.09
C GLU A 108 14.35 22.52 -34.06
N ARG A 109 14.03 23.80 -34.29
CA ARG A 109 14.43 24.91 -33.40
C ARG A 109 13.51 24.96 -32.18
N PRO A 110 13.99 24.62 -30.97
CA PRO A 110 13.16 24.71 -29.79
C PRO A 110 13.00 26.17 -29.35
N GLN A 111 11.81 26.52 -28.86
CA GLN A 111 11.48 27.77 -28.19
C GLN A 111 11.04 27.48 -26.76
N VAL A 112 11.27 28.44 -25.85
CA VAL A 112 10.96 28.30 -24.42
C VAL A 112 9.81 29.25 -24.07
N TYR A 113 8.89 28.76 -23.24
CA TYR A 113 7.70 29.47 -22.82
C TYR A 113 7.49 29.39 -21.31
N ARG A 114 6.95 30.46 -20.73
CA ARG A 114 6.45 30.50 -19.34
C ARG A 114 4.95 30.29 -19.32
N VAL A 115 4.45 29.54 -18.34
CA VAL A 115 3.02 29.35 -18.15
C VAL A 115 2.45 30.58 -17.45
N LEU A 116 1.60 31.34 -18.14
CA LEU A 116 0.95 32.55 -17.64
C LEU A 116 -0.49 32.25 -17.22
N LEU A 117 -0.82 32.57 -15.96
CA LEU A 117 -2.17 32.52 -15.41
C LEU A 117 -2.73 33.94 -15.34
N GLU A 118 -3.96 34.13 -15.81
CA GLU A 118 -4.65 35.41 -15.80
C GLU A 118 -6.01 35.33 -15.10
N ASP A 119 -6.32 36.37 -14.34
CA ASP A 119 -7.64 36.67 -13.79
C ASP A 119 -8.08 38.08 -14.23
N ARG A 120 -9.38 38.29 -14.40
CA ARG A 120 -9.97 39.52 -14.92
C ARG A 120 -10.35 40.50 -13.81
N ARG A 121 -10.73 40.04 -12.61
CA ARG A 121 -11.20 40.91 -11.52
C ARG A 121 -10.95 40.32 -10.11
N PRO A 122 -10.10 40.96 -9.28
CA PRO A 122 -9.16 42.01 -9.67
C PRO A 122 -8.22 41.50 -10.78
N ASN A 123 -7.79 42.39 -11.68
CA ASN A 123 -6.81 42.02 -12.71
C ASN A 123 -5.56 41.45 -12.03
N TRP A 124 -5.27 40.17 -12.30
CA TRP A 124 -4.14 39.48 -11.73
C TRP A 124 -3.46 38.65 -12.81
N ARG A 125 -2.14 38.72 -12.86
CA ARG A 125 -1.31 37.98 -13.80
C ARG A 125 -0.12 37.42 -13.04
N SER A 126 0.14 36.14 -13.21
CA SER A 126 1.30 35.51 -12.60
C SER A 126 1.81 34.36 -13.45
N TYR A 127 3.13 34.21 -13.50
CA TYR A 127 3.76 33.06 -14.11
C TYR A 127 3.86 31.94 -13.09
N LEU A 128 3.56 30.71 -13.52
CA LEU A 128 3.76 29.52 -12.70
C LEU A 128 5.26 29.35 -12.38
N PRO A 129 5.72 29.57 -11.13
CA PRO A 129 7.14 29.63 -10.84
C PRO A 129 7.80 28.26 -11.05
N GLY A 130 9.05 28.27 -11.49
CA GLY A 130 9.81 27.02 -11.69
C GLY A 130 9.32 26.11 -12.82
N THR A 131 8.32 26.53 -13.60
CA THR A 131 7.70 25.74 -14.68
C THR A 131 7.87 26.43 -16.02
N LEU A 132 8.50 25.74 -16.95
CA LEU A 132 8.73 26.20 -18.32
C LEU A 132 8.24 25.14 -19.30
N VAL A 133 7.84 25.53 -20.50
CA VAL A 133 7.51 24.59 -21.57
C VAL A 133 8.37 24.85 -22.79
N ILE A 134 8.85 23.76 -23.40
CA ILE A 134 9.67 23.79 -24.61
C ILE A 134 8.84 23.21 -25.74
N VAL A 135 8.79 23.95 -26.85
CA VAL A 135 8.04 23.54 -28.04
C VAL A 135 8.94 23.77 -29.26
N ALA A 136 8.90 22.85 -30.21
CA ALA A 136 9.57 23.00 -31.49
C ALA A 136 8.63 23.57 -32.56
N SER A 137 9.17 24.01 -33.70
CA SER A 137 8.39 24.49 -34.84
C SER A 137 7.59 25.77 -34.60
N THR A 138 8.02 26.63 -33.68
CA THR A 138 7.39 27.93 -33.42
C THR A 138 8.34 29.10 -33.66
N VAL A 139 7.76 30.27 -33.99
CA VAL A 139 8.51 31.51 -34.26
C VAL A 139 8.85 32.22 -32.95
N GLU A 140 10.03 32.85 -32.89
CA GLU A 140 10.47 33.69 -31.76
C GLU A 140 9.45 34.81 -31.47
N GLY A 141 9.20 35.10 -30.20
CA GLY A 141 8.39 36.24 -29.76
C GLY A 141 6.87 36.06 -29.82
N HIS A 142 6.37 34.91 -30.30
CA HIS A 142 4.94 34.67 -30.41
C HIS A 142 4.37 34.04 -29.14
N MET A 143 3.39 34.68 -28.50
CA MET A 143 2.64 34.09 -27.38
C MET A 143 1.70 32.99 -27.89
N LEU A 144 1.73 31.81 -27.26
CA LEU A 144 0.91 30.67 -27.67
C LEU A 144 -0.31 30.46 -26.77
N THR A 145 -1.30 29.81 -27.36
CA THR A 145 -2.56 29.34 -26.79
C THR A 145 -2.73 27.85 -27.07
N ALA A 146 -3.76 27.22 -26.49
CA ALA A 146 -4.01 25.79 -26.65
C ALA A 146 -4.32 25.34 -28.09
N GLU A 147 -4.84 26.27 -28.90
CA GLU A 147 -5.33 26.01 -30.26
C GLU A 147 -4.23 26.16 -31.32
N ASP A 148 -3.09 26.74 -30.95
CA ASP A 148 -1.97 26.91 -31.86
C ASP A 148 -1.39 25.54 -32.24
N ALA A 149 -1.20 25.34 -33.55
CA ALA A 149 -0.63 24.11 -34.11
C ALA A 149 0.87 24.04 -33.85
N ALA A 150 1.23 23.85 -32.58
CA ALA A 150 2.59 23.64 -32.13
C ALA A 150 2.83 22.13 -31.92
N GLY A 151 4.01 21.65 -32.31
CA GLY A 151 4.36 20.23 -32.31
C GLY A 151 4.46 19.61 -30.90
N SER A 152 5.32 18.60 -30.74
CA SER A 152 5.54 17.99 -29.42
C SER A 152 5.98 19.01 -28.38
N ALA A 153 5.46 18.90 -27.17
CA ALA A 153 5.74 19.84 -26.08
C ALA A 153 6.38 19.13 -24.88
N LEU A 154 7.35 19.78 -24.26
CA LEU A 154 7.97 19.34 -23.01
C LEU A 154 7.59 20.30 -21.89
N LEU A 155 7.13 19.77 -20.77
CA LEU A 155 6.97 20.51 -19.52
C LEU A 155 8.20 20.25 -18.66
N CYS A 156 8.93 21.30 -18.31
CA CYS A 156 10.09 21.24 -17.43
C CYS A 156 9.75 21.97 -16.12
N SER A 157 9.54 21.20 -15.05
CA SER A 157 9.19 21.74 -13.73
C SER A 157 10.19 21.30 -12.66
N LEU A 158 10.27 22.06 -11.58
CA LEU A 158 11.07 21.70 -10.40
C LEU A 158 10.42 20.57 -9.58
N SER A 159 9.08 20.54 -9.54
CA SER A 159 8.35 19.54 -8.73
C SER A 159 8.21 18.18 -9.38
N GLN A 160 8.36 18.05 -10.70
CA GLN A 160 8.16 16.79 -11.42
C GLN A 160 9.27 16.44 -12.42
N GLY A 161 10.24 17.32 -12.65
CA GLY A 161 11.26 17.12 -13.68
C GLY A 161 10.71 17.36 -15.09
N ILE A 162 11.06 16.48 -16.02
CA ILE A 162 10.66 16.55 -17.42
C ILE A 162 9.37 15.77 -17.63
N GLU A 163 8.43 16.28 -18.41
CA GLU A 163 7.27 15.54 -18.90
C GLU A 163 7.08 15.79 -20.40
N ALA A 164 6.83 14.73 -21.15
CA ALA A 164 6.72 14.80 -22.61
C ALA A 164 5.28 14.60 -23.05
N PHE A 165 4.83 15.43 -24.00
CA PHE A 165 3.49 15.41 -24.56
C PHE A 165 3.55 15.41 -26.09
N ASP A 166 2.61 14.70 -26.70
CA ASP A 166 2.53 14.57 -28.16
C ASP A 166 2.21 15.91 -28.84
N SER A 167 1.54 16.83 -28.13
CA SER A 167 1.20 18.16 -28.63
C SER A 167 1.05 19.20 -27.52
N LEU A 168 1.13 20.48 -27.88
CA LEU A 168 0.82 21.58 -26.96
C LEU A 168 -0.62 21.51 -26.42
N ALA A 169 -1.59 21.09 -27.23
CA ALA A 169 -2.98 20.91 -26.80
C ALA A 169 -3.12 19.81 -25.73
N ALA A 170 -2.37 18.71 -25.85
CA ALA A 170 -2.35 17.64 -24.86
C ALA A 170 -1.75 18.12 -23.53
N LEU A 171 -0.63 18.86 -23.59
CA LEU A 171 -0.01 19.51 -22.42
C LEU A 171 -0.97 20.52 -21.77
N HIS A 172 -1.65 21.35 -22.57
CA HIS A 172 -2.58 22.36 -22.09
C HIS A 172 -3.76 21.74 -21.34
N LYS A 173 -4.40 20.73 -21.93
CA LYS A 173 -5.49 20.00 -21.29
C LYS A 173 -5.05 19.42 -19.95
N GLU A 174 -3.86 18.84 -19.92
CA GLU A 174 -3.32 18.22 -18.71
C GLU A 174 -3.00 19.26 -17.62
N LEU A 175 -2.37 20.39 -17.95
CA LEU A 175 -2.09 21.47 -17.00
C LEU A 175 -3.39 22.06 -16.41
N CYS A 176 -4.38 22.34 -17.25
CA CYS A 176 -5.67 22.86 -16.80
C CYS A 176 -6.37 21.87 -15.85
N GLU A 177 -6.38 20.58 -16.17
CA GLU A 177 -6.97 19.57 -15.28
C GLU A 177 -6.21 19.39 -13.95
N ARG A 178 -4.89 19.58 -13.94
CA ARG A 178 -4.08 19.53 -12.69
C ARG A 178 -4.29 20.75 -11.81
N LEU A 179 -4.32 21.95 -12.40
CA LEU A 179 -4.51 23.20 -11.66
C LEU A 179 -5.91 23.29 -11.03
N GLU A 180 -6.91 22.70 -11.68
CA GLU A 180 -8.30 22.64 -11.20
C GLU A 180 -8.56 21.49 -10.20
N ASP A 181 -7.59 20.60 -9.98
CA ASP A 181 -7.65 19.54 -8.98
C ASP A 181 -6.94 19.98 -7.69
N PRO A 182 -7.61 20.03 -6.53
CA PRO A 182 -7.02 20.53 -5.31
C PRO A 182 -5.78 19.79 -4.79
N LEU A 183 -5.62 18.51 -5.14
CA LEU A 183 -4.46 17.71 -4.77
C LEU A 183 -3.34 17.85 -5.79
N GLN A 184 -3.66 17.74 -7.08
CA GLN A 184 -2.65 17.77 -8.15
C GLN A 184 -2.11 19.17 -8.45
N SER A 185 -2.84 20.21 -8.06
CA SER A 185 -2.37 21.59 -8.12
C SER A 185 -1.29 21.88 -7.07
N ARG A 186 -1.25 21.15 -5.94
CA ARG A 186 -0.28 21.42 -4.85
C ARG A 186 1.17 21.36 -5.33
N PRO A 187 1.65 20.30 -6.04
CA PRO A 187 3.01 20.28 -6.55
C PRO A 187 3.29 21.35 -7.62
N LEU A 188 2.30 21.80 -8.38
CA LEU A 188 2.50 22.88 -9.37
C LEU A 188 2.61 24.25 -8.69
N LEU A 189 1.87 24.45 -7.60
CA LEU A 189 1.76 25.72 -6.88
C LEU A 189 2.66 25.81 -5.64
N HIS A 190 3.52 24.83 -5.37
CA HIS A 190 4.32 24.75 -4.13
C HIS A 190 5.34 25.90 -3.93
N LEU A 191 5.65 26.64 -5.00
CA LEU A 191 6.50 27.83 -4.95
C LEU A 191 5.70 29.12 -4.72
N TYR A 192 4.37 29.09 -4.81
CA TYR A 192 3.52 30.21 -4.44
C TYR A 192 3.29 30.27 -2.93
N LEU A 193 3.02 31.48 -2.43
CA LEU A 193 2.38 31.66 -1.13
C LEU A 193 0.92 31.19 -1.19
N GLU A 194 0.33 30.88 -0.03
CA GLU A 194 -1.02 30.29 0.05
C GLU A 194 -2.09 31.14 -0.67
N GLU A 195 -2.08 32.46 -0.45
CA GLU A 195 -3.03 33.38 -1.13
C GLU A 195 -2.84 33.39 -2.66
N GLN A 196 -1.60 33.33 -3.14
CA GLN A 196 -1.31 33.29 -4.57
C GLN A 196 -1.68 31.94 -5.19
N ALA A 197 -1.47 30.84 -4.46
CA ALA A 197 -1.89 29.50 -4.88
C ALA A 197 -3.42 29.42 -4.99
N ASP A 198 -4.16 30.04 -4.08
CA ASP A 198 -5.63 30.12 -4.15
C ASP A 198 -6.11 30.95 -5.34
N ARG A 199 -5.45 32.09 -5.63
CA ARG A 199 -5.73 32.88 -6.84
C ARG A 199 -5.42 32.08 -8.11
N ALA A 200 -4.30 31.36 -8.15
CA ALA A 200 -3.92 30.52 -9.28
C ALA A 200 -4.96 29.42 -9.57
N ARG A 201 -5.52 28.78 -8.53
CA ARG A 201 -6.61 27.77 -8.66
C ARG A 201 -7.91 28.34 -9.20
N ARG A 202 -8.12 29.65 -9.07
CA ARG A 202 -9.33 30.37 -9.51
C ARG A 202 -9.12 31.14 -10.82
N SER A 203 -7.96 30.98 -11.45
CA SER A 203 -7.62 31.69 -12.69
C SER A 203 -8.60 31.36 -13.82
N HIS A 204 -8.88 32.37 -14.65
CA HIS A 204 -9.84 32.26 -15.74
C HIS A 204 -9.19 31.88 -17.07
N ARG A 205 -7.87 32.02 -17.18
CA ARG A 205 -7.14 31.77 -18.43
C ARG A 205 -5.72 31.28 -18.18
N LEU A 206 -5.27 30.34 -19.00
CA LEU A 206 -3.90 29.86 -19.09
C LEU A 206 -3.34 30.12 -20.50
N ARG A 207 -2.14 30.69 -20.59
CA ARG A 207 -1.40 30.98 -21.83
C ARG A 207 0.08 30.64 -21.70
N TYR A 208 0.79 30.68 -22.83
CA TYR A 208 2.23 30.42 -22.90
C TYR A 208 2.94 31.66 -23.43
N ASP A 209 3.62 32.36 -22.54
CA ASP A 209 4.36 33.58 -22.90
C ASP A 209 5.80 33.23 -23.31
N TRP A 210 6.28 33.79 -24.41
CA TRP A 210 7.60 33.45 -24.95
C TRP A 210 8.71 33.98 -24.03
N TYR A 211 9.72 33.16 -23.79
CA TYR A 211 10.81 33.49 -22.87
C TYR A 211 12.15 33.55 -23.59
N ALA A 212 12.80 34.71 -23.50
CA ALA A 212 14.02 35.03 -24.25
C ALA A 212 15.32 34.60 -23.55
N ASP A 213 15.27 34.28 -22.25
CA ASP A 213 16.46 34.04 -21.43
C ASP A 213 16.65 32.56 -21.08
N SER A 214 17.66 32.28 -20.26
CA SER A 214 18.04 30.93 -19.84
C SER A 214 16.96 30.26 -18.98
N LEU A 215 16.52 29.07 -19.42
CA LEU A 215 15.56 28.25 -18.69
C LEU A 215 16.06 27.84 -17.29
N LEU A 216 17.38 27.67 -17.15
CA LEU A 216 18.02 27.25 -15.89
C LEU A 216 18.02 28.40 -14.88
N GLU A 217 18.33 29.62 -15.35
CA GLU A 217 18.28 30.83 -14.51
C GLU A 217 16.87 31.09 -14.01
N ALA A 218 15.86 30.99 -14.90
CA ALA A 218 14.46 31.12 -14.51
C ALA A 218 14.04 30.13 -13.41
N GLN A 219 14.49 28.88 -13.47
CA GLN A 219 14.18 27.88 -12.44
C GLN A 219 14.89 28.18 -11.11
N VAL A 220 16.20 28.43 -11.14
CA VAL A 220 16.98 28.71 -9.92
C VAL A 220 16.49 29.99 -9.23
N ASP A 221 16.24 31.05 -10.00
CA ASP A 221 15.75 32.32 -9.46
C ASP A 221 14.34 32.17 -8.88
N SER A 222 13.48 31.33 -9.47
CA SER A 222 12.15 31.03 -8.91
C SER A 222 12.23 30.39 -7.52
N VAL A 223 13.21 29.49 -7.29
CA VAL A 223 13.39 28.82 -5.99
C VAL A 223 13.89 29.79 -4.94
N ILE A 224 14.92 30.57 -5.29
CA ILE A 224 15.52 31.57 -4.38
C ILE A 224 14.48 32.63 -4.01
N GLU A 225 13.69 33.10 -4.98
CA GLU A 225 12.63 34.07 -4.73
C GLU A 225 11.49 33.48 -3.88
N ALA A 226 11.09 32.23 -4.12
CA ALA A 226 10.10 31.55 -3.28
C ALA A 226 10.59 31.40 -1.83
N GLN A 227 11.87 31.06 -1.61
CA GLN A 227 12.48 31.02 -0.28
C GLN A 227 12.38 32.40 0.42
N ARG A 228 12.71 33.47 -0.31
CA ARG A 228 12.66 34.84 0.20
C ARG A 228 11.24 35.28 0.55
N GLN A 229 10.25 34.93 -0.29
CA GLN A 229 8.85 35.23 -0.07
C GLN A 229 8.27 34.47 1.13
N ARG A 230 8.59 33.18 1.28
CA ARG A 230 8.19 32.38 2.46
C ARG A 230 8.71 32.99 3.75
N LEU A 231 9.96 33.47 3.78
CA LEU A 231 10.50 34.18 4.94
C LEU A 231 9.83 35.53 5.22
N SER A 232 9.24 36.17 4.21
CA SER A 232 8.57 37.45 4.36
C SER A 232 7.12 37.33 4.86
N ASP A 233 6.58 36.11 4.91
CA ASP A 233 5.23 35.82 5.42
C ASP A 233 5.10 36.22 6.90
N PRO A 234 4.21 37.19 7.24
CA PRO A 234 3.96 37.59 8.61
C PRO A 234 3.52 36.42 9.51
N GLY A 235 2.80 35.44 8.97
CA GLY A 235 2.30 34.27 9.71
C GLY A 235 3.39 33.32 10.19
N LEU A 236 4.59 33.40 9.61
CA LEU A 236 5.76 32.62 10.02
C LEU A 236 6.43 33.19 11.29
N TRP A 237 6.28 34.49 11.55
CA TRP A 237 6.92 35.21 12.65
C TRP A 237 6.00 35.48 13.84
N SER A 238 4.80 34.89 13.86
CA SER A 238 3.86 35.02 15.00
C SER A 238 4.39 34.30 16.25
N VAL A 239 4.24 34.94 17.42
CA VAL A 239 4.91 34.58 18.69
C VAL A 239 4.20 33.44 19.45
N ASP A 240 2.95 33.13 19.13
CA ASP A 240 2.08 32.22 19.91
C ASP A 240 2.08 30.74 19.46
N ILE A 241 3.13 30.26 18.78
CA ILE A 241 3.09 28.96 18.09
C ILE A 241 4.18 27.99 18.59
N THR A 242 3.75 26.89 19.21
CA THR A 242 4.57 25.69 19.43
C THR A 242 5.11 25.18 18.08
N ASP A 243 6.43 24.91 17.98
CA ASP A 243 7.16 24.53 16.74
C ASP A 243 7.62 25.65 15.79
N GLN A 244 7.77 26.90 16.25
CA GLN A 244 8.26 28.00 15.40
C GLN A 244 9.60 27.71 14.70
N HIS A 245 10.59 27.12 15.39
CA HIS A 245 11.88 26.72 14.78
C HIS A 245 11.71 25.71 13.64
N ALA A 246 10.85 24.70 13.82
CA ALA A 246 10.62 23.68 12.80
C ALA A 246 9.94 24.27 11.55
N ARG A 247 9.04 25.24 11.74
CA ARG A 247 8.40 25.96 10.63
C ARG A 247 9.39 26.85 9.87
N LEU A 248 10.25 27.59 10.57
CA LEU A 248 11.31 28.40 9.96
C LEU A 248 12.30 27.54 9.17
N ASN A 249 12.78 26.45 9.76
CA ASN A 249 13.68 25.51 9.07
C ASN A 249 13.00 24.88 7.84
N ARG A 250 11.69 24.57 7.90
CA ARG A 250 10.93 24.08 6.75
C ARG A 250 10.75 25.14 5.65
N ALA A 251 10.54 26.40 6.01
CA ALA A 251 10.44 27.51 5.05
C ALA A 251 11.76 27.77 4.31
N MET A 252 12.89 27.53 4.99
CA MET A 252 14.25 27.66 4.46
C MET A 252 14.71 26.47 3.61
N ALA A 253 14.15 25.28 3.82
CA ALA A 253 14.57 24.07 3.13
C ALA A 253 14.27 24.13 1.62
N LEU A 254 15.27 23.80 0.80
CA LEU A 254 15.17 23.77 -0.67
C LEU A 254 15.37 22.39 -1.28
N ARG A 255 15.77 21.40 -0.46
CA ARG A 255 16.20 20.09 -0.95
C ARG A 255 15.09 19.36 -1.73
N HIS A 256 13.82 19.64 -1.41
CA HIS A 256 12.70 19.04 -2.12
C HIS A 256 12.57 19.59 -3.56
N GLU A 257 12.79 20.89 -3.75
CA GLU A 257 12.59 21.61 -5.01
C GLU A 257 13.75 21.45 -5.99
N VAL A 258 15.00 21.37 -5.50
CA VAL A 258 16.19 21.30 -6.37
C VAL A 258 16.79 19.90 -6.47
N GLY A 259 16.42 18.98 -5.58
CA GLY A 259 16.98 17.64 -5.52
C GLY A 259 16.41 16.64 -6.56
N ALA A 260 16.95 15.44 -6.52
CA ALA A 260 16.61 14.32 -7.41
C ALA A 260 15.30 13.60 -7.07
N LYS A 261 14.82 13.73 -5.84
CA LYS A 261 13.68 12.94 -5.34
C LYS A 261 12.43 13.07 -6.23
N PRO A 262 11.98 14.27 -6.64
CA PRO A 262 10.79 14.38 -7.48
C PRO A 262 11.00 13.78 -8.88
N ILE A 263 12.21 13.89 -9.44
CA ILE A 263 12.59 13.29 -10.72
C ILE A 263 12.48 11.76 -10.65
N LEU A 264 12.99 11.15 -9.59
CA LEU A 264 12.91 9.70 -9.40
C LEU A 264 11.46 9.21 -9.21
N GLN A 265 10.64 9.98 -8.49
CA GLN A 265 9.20 9.67 -8.35
C GLN A 265 8.47 9.70 -9.70
N THR A 266 8.74 10.71 -10.53
CA THR A 266 8.22 10.81 -11.90
C THR A 266 8.70 9.63 -12.75
N ARG A 267 9.99 9.29 -12.70
CA ARG A 267 10.59 8.14 -13.39
C ARG A 267 9.87 6.84 -13.04
N TYR A 268 9.74 6.50 -11.75
CA TYR A 268 9.11 5.25 -11.33
C TYR A 268 7.65 5.18 -11.78
N SER A 269 6.93 6.30 -11.76
CA SER A 269 5.56 6.38 -12.25
C SER A 269 5.46 6.10 -13.75
N GLN A 270 6.39 6.63 -14.55
CA GLN A 270 6.43 6.43 -16.00
C GLN A 270 6.91 5.03 -16.39
N LEU A 271 7.89 4.49 -15.65
CA LEU A 271 8.33 3.10 -15.80
C LEU A 271 7.20 2.12 -15.48
N LEU A 272 6.39 2.41 -14.47
CA LEU A 272 5.15 1.71 -14.21
C LEU A 272 4.23 1.83 -15.42
N GLU A 273 3.80 3.04 -15.82
CA GLU A 273 2.89 3.19 -16.95
C GLU A 273 3.36 2.51 -18.25
N LYS A 274 4.65 2.62 -18.56
CA LYS A 274 5.27 1.99 -19.73
C LYS A 274 5.20 0.46 -19.70
N ASN A 275 5.22 -0.17 -18.52
CA ASN A 275 5.18 -1.62 -18.37
C ASN A 275 3.79 -2.13 -17.95
N LEU A 276 2.75 -1.28 -18.04
CA LEU A 276 1.37 -1.70 -17.82
C LEU A 276 0.96 -2.82 -18.79
N PRO A 277 0.27 -3.87 -18.31
CA PRO A 277 -0.30 -4.89 -19.18
C PRO A 277 -1.41 -4.30 -20.07
N ASN A 278 -1.58 -4.90 -21.25
CA ASN A 278 -2.52 -4.41 -22.27
C ASN A 278 -3.97 -4.32 -21.76
N TRP A 279 -4.41 -5.30 -20.96
CA TRP A 279 -5.77 -5.29 -20.40
C TRP A 279 -5.99 -4.05 -19.51
N LEU A 280 -4.98 -3.65 -18.72
CA LEU A 280 -5.06 -2.52 -17.81
C LEU A 280 -5.01 -1.18 -18.56
N ARG A 281 -4.18 -1.07 -19.62
CA ARG A 281 -4.18 0.11 -20.51
C ARG A 281 -5.51 0.33 -21.21
N ASN A 282 -6.18 -0.75 -21.59
CA ASN A 282 -7.44 -0.72 -22.31
C ASN A 282 -8.66 -0.68 -21.36
N THR A 283 -8.43 -0.70 -20.05
CA THR A 283 -9.51 -0.63 -19.06
C THR A 283 -10.08 0.79 -19.04
N SER A 284 -11.40 0.92 -18.88
CA SER A 284 -12.05 2.23 -18.74
C SER A 284 -11.53 2.99 -17.53
N ALA A 285 -11.67 4.32 -17.52
CA ALA A 285 -11.28 5.13 -16.37
C ALA A 285 -11.97 4.68 -15.06
N GLN A 286 -13.23 4.27 -15.14
CA GLN A 286 -13.98 3.68 -14.02
C GLN A 286 -13.36 2.35 -13.56
N GLY A 287 -13.00 1.46 -14.49
CA GLY A 287 -12.38 0.18 -14.13
C GLY A 287 -11.02 0.34 -13.48
N LEU A 288 -10.21 1.29 -13.95
CA LEU A 288 -8.95 1.66 -13.29
C LEU A 288 -9.19 2.19 -11.88
N SER A 289 -10.15 3.09 -11.70
CA SER A 289 -10.51 3.61 -10.37
C SER A 289 -10.93 2.49 -9.42
N HIS A 290 -11.77 1.56 -9.89
CA HIS A 290 -12.25 0.42 -9.12
C HIS A 290 -11.12 -0.53 -8.70
N ILE A 291 -10.16 -0.82 -9.60
CA ILE A 291 -8.97 -1.61 -9.26
C ILE A 291 -8.16 -0.89 -8.18
N MET A 292 -7.87 0.40 -8.38
CA MET A 292 -7.03 1.13 -7.43
C MET A 292 -7.70 1.30 -6.06
N GLN A 293 -9.03 1.49 -6.01
CA GLN A 293 -9.82 1.51 -4.77
C GLN A 293 -9.59 0.25 -3.94
N THR A 294 -9.79 -0.91 -4.56
CA THR A 294 -9.69 -2.18 -3.83
C THR A 294 -8.25 -2.44 -3.36
N MET A 295 -7.25 -1.95 -4.08
CA MET A 295 -5.86 -1.97 -3.61
C MET A 295 -5.64 -1.08 -2.39
N GLN A 296 -6.17 0.15 -2.39
CA GLN A 296 -6.10 1.02 -1.22
C GLN A 296 -6.84 0.43 -0.02
N GLU A 297 -8.02 -0.14 -0.22
CA GLU A 297 -8.78 -0.82 0.83
C GLU A 297 -7.97 -1.98 1.43
N LEU A 298 -7.28 -2.75 0.59
CA LEU A 298 -6.37 -3.79 1.03
C LEU A 298 -5.20 -3.21 1.84
N VAL A 299 -4.51 -2.18 1.34
CA VAL A 299 -3.39 -1.57 2.07
C VAL A 299 -3.85 -1.00 3.41
N ALA A 300 -4.94 -0.23 3.43
CA ALA A 300 -5.48 0.35 4.65
C ALA A 300 -5.96 -0.72 5.65
N THR A 301 -6.48 -1.84 5.16
CA THR A 301 -6.90 -2.96 6.03
C THR A 301 -5.71 -3.72 6.57
N ALA A 302 -4.66 -3.88 5.76
CA ALA A 302 -3.39 -4.47 6.18
C ALA A 302 -2.66 -3.62 7.22
N GLU A 303 -2.59 -2.30 7.04
CA GLU A 303 -2.01 -1.37 8.02
C GLU A 303 -2.76 -1.40 9.35
N ARG A 304 -4.10 -1.41 9.31
CA ARG A 304 -4.94 -1.57 10.52
C ARG A 304 -4.77 -2.91 11.21
N ALA A 305 -4.35 -3.94 10.47
CA ALA A 305 -4.09 -5.27 10.99
C ALA A 305 -2.66 -5.44 11.52
N ALA A 306 -1.79 -4.44 11.38
CA ALA A 306 -0.48 -4.42 12.02
C ALA A 306 -0.63 -3.96 13.48
N ALA A 307 -0.07 -4.72 14.44
CA ALA A 307 -0.04 -4.36 15.87
C ALA A 307 1.42 -4.40 16.38
N PRO A 308 1.85 -3.49 17.28
CA PRO A 308 3.19 -3.56 17.87
C PRO A 308 3.32 -4.76 18.82
N GLY A 309 4.47 -5.41 18.82
CA GLY A 309 4.89 -6.30 19.91
C GLY A 309 4.23 -7.69 19.98
N VAL A 310 3.44 -8.10 18.99
CA VAL A 310 2.83 -9.44 18.94
C VAL A 310 3.63 -10.34 17.99
N LEU A 311 4.11 -11.50 18.46
CA LEU A 311 4.82 -12.49 17.62
C LEU A 311 4.02 -12.82 16.34
N SER A 312 4.67 -12.79 15.18
CA SER A 312 4.06 -13.11 13.89
C SER A 312 3.92 -14.62 13.72
N LEU A 313 2.96 -15.07 12.92
CA LEU A 313 2.84 -16.50 12.62
C LEU A 313 4.05 -17.11 11.91
N ASN A 314 4.82 -16.28 11.21
CA ASN A 314 6.04 -16.74 10.58
C ASN A 314 7.11 -17.05 11.63
N ASP A 315 7.07 -16.37 12.78
CA ASP A 315 7.91 -16.70 13.92
C ASP A 315 7.52 -18.10 14.42
N PHE A 316 6.23 -18.41 14.65
CA PHE A 316 5.77 -19.74 15.08
C PHE A 316 5.99 -20.88 14.06
N LYS A 317 6.20 -20.58 12.78
CA LYS A 317 6.45 -21.57 11.71
C LYS A 317 7.91 -22.02 11.62
N GLN A 318 8.85 -21.21 12.10
CA GLN A 318 10.26 -21.55 11.96
C GLN A 318 10.62 -22.66 12.95
N ARG A 319 11.42 -23.65 12.53
CA ARG A 319 12.00 -24.65 13.45
C ARG A 319 12.67 -23.99 14.67
N ASN A 320 13.17 -22.77 14.50
CA ASN A 320 13.76 -21.94 15.54
C ASN A 320 12.77 -21.49 16.61
N SER A 321 11.45 -21.36 16.35
CA SER A 321 10.47 -21.01 17.38
C SER A 321 10.02 -22.19 18.22
N LEU A 322 9.92 -23.37 17.60
CA LEU A 322 9.67 -24.59 18.33
C LEU A 322 10.87 -24.89 19.24
N LEU A 323 12.09 -24.75 18.71
CA LEU A 323 13.33 -24.83 19.48
C LEU A 323 13.40 -23.77 20.57
N SER A 324 13.15 -22.49 20.27
CA SER A 324 13.23 -21.42 21.27
C SER A 324 12.16 -21.55 22.36
N TRP A 325 10.96 -22.00 22.01
CA TRP A 325 9.90 -22.30 22.97
C TRP A 325 10.27 -23.49 23.86
N ALA A 326 10.77 -24.59 23.26
CA ALA A 326 11.22 -25.76 24.01
C ALA A 326 12.39 -25.41 24.91
N ASN A 327 13.37 -24.65 24.40
CA ASN A 327 14.52 -24.14 25.13
C ASN A 327 14.08 -23.24 26.31
N ALA A 328 13.15 -22.30 26.10
CA ALA A 328 12.62 -21.47 27.19
C ALA A 328 11.97 -22.32 28.31
N ARG A 329 11.20 -23.36 27.96
CA ARG A 329 10.57 -24.27 28.94
C ARG A 329 11.58 -25.16 29.65
N LEU A 330 12.58 -25.68 28.92
CA LEU A 330 13.68 -26.44 29.51
C LEU A 330 14.49 -25.58 30.47
N ARG A 331 14.80 -24.33 30.08
CA ARG A 331 15.53 -23.36 30.91
C ARG A 331 14.75 -22.97 32.16
N GLU A 332 13.46 -22.69 32.03
CA GLU A 332 12.57 -22.43 33.16
C GLU A 332 12.60 -23.61 34.15
N ARG A 333 12.51 -24.84 33.64
CA ARG A 333 12.53 -26.04 34.47
C ARG A 333 13.88 -26.33 35.13
N LEU A 334 14.98 -26.17 34.39
CA LEU A 334 16.34 -26.26 34.95
C LEU A 334 16.59 -25.21 36.03
N SER A 335 16.10 -23.98 35.83
CA SER A 335 16.21 -22.91 36.81
C SER A 335 15.37 -23.17 38.07
N TYR A 336 14.16 -23.70 37.90
CA TYR A 336 13.23 -23.94 39.01
C TYR A 336 13.58 -25.19 39.83
N ASP A 337 13.90 -26.31 39.16
CA ASP A 337 14.16 -27.60 39.82
C ASP A 337 15.59 -27.69 40.37
N LEU A 338 16.58 -27.11 39.66
CA LEU A 338 18.01 -27.31 39.94
C LEU A 338 18.76 -26.00 40.24
N GLY A 339 18.11 -24.84 40.16
CA GLY A 339 18.78 -23.54 40.30
C GLY A 339 19.80 -23.25 39.19
N TYR A 340 19.70 -23.94 38.05
CA TYR A 340 20.69 -23.93 36.99
C TYR A 340 20.22 -23.12 35.78
N ASP A 341 20.70 -21.88 35.66
CA ASP A 341 20.38 -20.97 34.56
C ASP A 341 21.40 -21.08 33.41
N ALA A 342 21.48 -22.25 32.79
CA ALA A 342 22.27 -22.48 31.58
C ALA A 342 21.36 -22.54 30.34
N ASP A 343 21.91 -22.19 29.18
CA ASP A 343 21.22 -22.38 27.90
C ASP A 343 21.15 -23.90 27.57
N PRO A 344 19.96 -24.50 27.46
CA PRO A 344 19.76 -25.89 27.02
C PRO A 344 20.47 -26.26 25.71
N GLY A 345 20.71 -25.29 24.81
CA GLY A 345 21.49 -25.50 23.58
C GLY A 345 22.97 -25.81 23.85
N GLU A 346 23.49 -25.44 25.02
CA GLU A 346 24.87 -25.71 25.44
C GLU A 346 25.00 -27.01 26.24
N ILE A 347 23.90 -27.73 26.50
CA ILE A 347 23.92 -29.02 27.18
C ILE A 347 23.88 -30.12 26.11
N GLN A 348 24.99 -30.84 25.95
CA GLN A 348 25.07 -31.98 25.03
C GLN A 348 24.75 -33.28 25.77
N VAL A 349 23.92 -34.11 25.15
CA VAL A 349 23.61 -35.46 25.58
C VAL A 349 24.21 -36.43 24.57
N SER A 350 25.29 -37.11 24.95
CA SER A 350 25.90 -38.15 24.13
C SER A 350 25.36 -39.53 24.52
N ILE A 351 24.97 -40.31 23.52
CA ILE A 351 24.43 -41.66 23.64
C ILE A 351 25.25 -42.56 22.72
N VAL A 352 25.79 -43.66 23.23
CA VAL A 352 26.55 -44.62 22.43
C VAL A 352 25.63 -45.75 22.02
N ARG A 353 25.40 -45.89 20.72
CA ARG A 353 24.53 -46.92 20.14
C ARG A 353 25.31 -47.98 19.41
N ALA A 354 24.87 -49.22 19.56
CA ALA A 354 25.40 -50.34 18.79
C ALA A 354 24.75 -50.39 17.39
N ARG A 355 25.45 -49.89 16.37
CA ARG A 355 25.03 -49.96 14.96
C ARG A 355 25.57 -51.24 14.32
N ARG A 356 24.68 -52.12 13.88
CA ARG A 356 25.06 -53.37 13.21
C ARG A 356 25.50 -53.12 11.77
N THR A 357 26.72 -53.54 11.41
CA THR A 357 27.31 -53.37 10.07
C THR A 357 27.42 -54.71 9.30
N GLY A 358 27.25 -55.86 9.97
CA GLY A 358 27.39 -57.20 9.39
C GLY A 358 26.07 -58.01 9.20
N ALA A 359 26.15 -59.10 8.43
CA ALA A 359 25.00 -59.95 8.05
C ALA A 359 24.33 -60.69 9.24
N VAL A 360 23.07 -61.08 9.05
CA VAL A 360 22.23 -61.73 10.08
C VAL A 360 22.62 -63.19 10.29
N MET A 361 23.19 -63.53 11.45
CA MET A 361 23.12 -64.90 11.97
C MET A 361 21.77 -65.06 12.69
N HIS A 362 20.94 -65.97 12.21
CA HIS A 362 19.70 -66.36 12.89
C HIS A 362 20.03 -67.29 14.07
N PRO A 363 19.52 -67.06 15.29
CA PRO A 363 19.88 -67.84 16.49
C PRO A 363 19.58 -69.34 16.40
N PHE A 364 18.76 -69.77 15.43
CA PHE A 364 18.31 -71.16 15.26
C PHE A 364 18.70 -71.78 13.91
N ALA A 365 19.57 -71.14 13.11
CA ALA A 365 20.04 -71.71 11.85
C ALA A 365 21.18 -72.71 12.10
N THR A 366 20.93 -74.00 11.88
CA THR A 366 21.89 -75.11 12.06
C THR A 366 22.81 -75.34 10.86
N SER A 367 22.91 -74.39 9.91
CA SER A 367 23.88 -74.45 8.81
C SER A 367 24.72 -73.18 8.71
N SER A 368 26.00 -73.30 9.05
CA SER A 368 27.04 -72.28 8.90
C SER A 368 27.49 -72.20 7.44
N TYR A 369 26.73 -71.48 6.60
CA TYR A 369 27.24 -71.03 5.31
C TYR A 369 27.10 -69.51 5.20
N VAL A 370 28.08 -68.80 5.75
CA VAL A 370 28.33 -67.39 5.43
C VAL A 370 29.20 -67.39 4.18
N THR A 371 28.74 -66.80 3.09
CA THR A 371 29.53 -66.71 1.85
C THR A 371 30.82 -65.91 2.12
N TYR A 372 31.96 -66.44 1.68
CA TYR A 372 33.28 -65.78 1.80
C TYR A 372 33.29 -64.34 1.24
N ALA A 373 32.44 -64.04 0.26
CA ALA A 373 32.25 -62.69 -0.29
C ALA A 373 31.58 -61.69 0.69
N GLY A 374 30.83 -62.18 1.69
CA GLY A 374 30.24 -61.37 2.75
C GLY A 374 31.25 -61.00 3.86
N MET A 375 32.23 -61.86 4.14
CA MET A 375 33.32 -61.60 5.10
C MET A 375 34.34 -60.58 4.57
N GLN A 376 34.54 -60.47 3.25
CA GLN A 376 35.51 -59.52 2.67
C GLN A 376 35.07 -58.05 2.67
N ARG A 377 33.78 -57.74 2.91
CA ARG A 377 33.26 -56.35 2.86
C ARG A 377 33.19 -55.64 4.22
N VAL A 378 33.35 -56.38 5.32
CA VAL A 378 33.26 -55.83 6.67
C VAL A 378 34.40 -56.48 7.45
N GLY A 379 35.36 -55.69 7.94
CA GLY A 379 36.43 -56.19 8.81
C GLY A 379 35.87 -56.82 10.10
N ASP A 380 36.76 -57.24 11.01
CA ASP A 380 36.46 -58.05 12.22
C ASP A 380 35.36 -57.50 13.18
N GLU A 381 34.81 -56.31 12.96
CA GLU A 381 33.80 -55.69 13.82
C GLU A 381 32.39 -55.81 13.22
N MET A 382 31.59 -56.75 13.76
CA MET A 382 30.18 -56.96 13.36
C MET A 382 29.19 -55.92 13.94
N VAL A 383 29.67 -55.08 14.86
CA VAL A 383 28.91 -54.03 15.55
C VAL A 383 29.80 -52.79 15.65
N GLU A 384 29.38 -51.68 15.05
CA GLU A 384 30.01 -50.37 15.15
C GLU A 384 29.34 -49.59 16.30
N MET A 385 30.10 -49.17 17.30
CA MET A 385 29.58 -48.29 18.35
C MET A 385 29.59 -46.85 17.84
N VAL A 386 28.41 -46.29 17.56
CA VAL A 386 28.26 -44.93 17.06
C VAL A 386 27.84 -44.03 18.21
N GLU A 387 28.67 -43.04 18.52
CA GLU A 387 28.30 -41.98 19.46
C GLU A 387 27.39 -40.96 18.75
N GLU A 388 26.14 -40.86 19.21
CA GLU A 388 25.20 -39.82 18.81
C GLU A 388 25.17 -38.72 19.89
N SER A 389 25.72 -37.55 19.58
CA SER A 389 25.59 -36.36 20.42
C SER A 389 24.46 -35.47 19.90
N ASN A 390 23.49 -35.15 20.76
CA ASN A 390 22.42 -34.20 20.47
C ASN A 390 22.39 -33.12 21.56
N THR A 391 22.05 -31.88 21.22
CA THR A 391 21.76 -30.87 22.26
C THR A 391 20.47 -31.23 23.00
N LEU A 392 20.32 -30.76 24.24
CA LEU A 392 19.15 -31.06 25.08
C LEU A 392 17.83 -30.65 24.39
N GLU A 393 17.82 -29.51 23.70
CA GLU A 393 16.69 -29.02 22.91
C GLU A 393 16.36 -29.92 21.69
N GLN A 394 17.37 -30.46 21.00
CA GLN A 394 17.18 -31.39 19.88
C GLN A 394 16.66 -32.74 20.36
N LEU A 395 17.11 -33.18 21.53
CA LEU A 395 16.62 -34.41 22.16
C LEU A 395 15.18 -34.25 22.64
N ALA A 396 14.79 -33.08 23.15
CA ALA A 396 13.42 -32.79 23.55
C ALA A 396 12.42 -32.84 22.39
N LEU A 397 12.83 -32.42 21.18
CA LEU A 397 12.05 -32.52 19.94
C LEU A 397 11.81 -33.95 19.47
N LYS A 398 12.88 -34.77 19.50
CA LYS A 398 12.83 -36.19 19.14
C LYS A 398 12.06 -37.01 20.17
N ASN A 399 11.98 -36.50 21.40
CA ASN A 399 11.42 -37.16 22.56
C ASN A 399 12.15 -38.50 22.84
N LEU A 400 11.89 -39.13 23.99
CA LEU A 400 12.60 -40.34 24.42
C LEU A 400 11.63 -41.50 24.64
N PRO A 401 11.99 -42.74 24.25
CA PRO A 401 11.15 -43.90 24.50
C PRO A 401 10.92 -44.13 25.99
N TRP A 402 9.81 -44.81 26.33
CA TRP A 402 9.55 -45.26 27.70
C TRP A 402 10.71 -46.11 28.21
N PHE A 403 11.30 -46.93 27.35
CA PHE A 403 12.49 -47.72 27.63
C PHE A 403 13.43 -47.71 26.42
N ASP A 404 14.66 -47.24 26.65
CA ASP A 404 15.76 -47.22 25.68
C ASP A 404 17.00 -47.69 26.43
N THR A 405 17.47 -48.90 26.10
CA THR A 405 18.59 -49.56 26.79
C THR A 405 19.90 -48.82 26.55
N ASP A 406 20.11 -48.28 25.35
CA ASP A 406 21.32 -47.55 25.00
C ASP A 406 21.36 -46.21 25.75
N TYR A 407 20.24 -45.49 25.78
CA TYR A 407 20.14 -44.25 26.57
C TYR A 407 20.36 -44.50 28.07
N TRP A 408 19.71 -45.52 28.65
CA TRP A 408 19.82 -45.81 30.08
C TRP A 408 21.26 -46.17 30.50
N LEU A 409 21.99 -46.91 29.67
CA LEU A 409 23.36 -47.36 30.00
C LEU A 409 24.43 -46.30 29.69
N THR A 410 24.26 -45.56 28.59
CA THR A 410 25.37 -44.82 27.98
C THR A 410 25.18 -43.30 27.96
N ALA A 411 23.99 -42.77 28.26
CA ALA A 411 23.76 -41.33 28.21
C ALA A 411 24.71 -40.58 29.15
N ARG A 412 25.40 -39.58 28.61
CA ARG A 412 26.26 -38.65 29.37
C ARG A 412 25.91 -37.21 29.01
N MET A 413 25.98 -36.34 30.01
CA MET A 413 25.71 -34.91 29.87
C MET A 413 27.05 -34.19 29.91
N VAL A 414 27.29 -33.33 28.94
CA VAL A 414 28.48 -32.48 28.90
C VAL A 414 28.06 -31.07 28.53
N HIS A 415 28.59 -30.08 29.24
CA HIS A 415 28.40 -28.69 28.85
C HIS A 415 29.35 -28.40 27.68
N ALA A 416 28.84 -27.83 26.59
CA ALA A 416 29.59 -27.57 25.35
C ALA A 416 30.85 -26.72 25.58
N ARG A 417 30.84 -25.88 26.62
CA ARG A 417 31.97 -25.04 27.06
C ARG A 417 32.84 -25.64 28.18
N GLY A 418 32.59 -26.89 28.59
CA GLY A 418 33.34 -27.56 29.66
C GLY A 418 33.00 -27.12 31.10
N CYS A 419 31.91 -26.39 31.29
CA CYS A 419 31.43 -25.98 32.61
C CYS A 419 30.97 -27.19 33.45
N ALA A 420 31.08 -27.08 34.77
CA ALA A 420 30.58 -28.10 35.68
C ALA A 420 29.05 -28.21 35.58
N ILE A 421 28.57 -29.44 35.38
CA ILE A 421 27.14 -29.76 35.38
C ILE A 421 26.68 -30.03 36.82
N PRO A 422 25.52 -29.53 37.25
CA PRO A 422 25.00 -29.80 38.58
C PRO A 422 24.74 -31.30 38.78
N PRO A 423 25.03 -31.85 39.98
CA PRO A 423 24.90 -33.29 40.25
C PRO A 423 23.47 -33.83 40.08
N GLY A 424 22.46 -32.95 40.12
CA GLY A 424 21.05 -33.31 39.89
C GLY A 424 20.66 -33.51 38.41
N LEU A 425 21.49 -33.09 37.44
CA LEU A 425 21.20 -33.25 36.01
C LEU A 425 21.59 -34.65 35.50
N THR A 426 20.88 -35.68 35.98
CA THR A 426 21.12 -37.08 35.62
C THR A 426 20.40 -37.51 34.34
N ALA A 427 20.79 -38.66 33.75
CA ALA A 427 20.12 -39.25 32.59
C ALA A 427 18.63 -39.54 32.83
N GLU A 428 18.31 -39.99 34.04
CA GLU A 428 16.93 -40.23 34.47
C GLU A 428 16.15 -38.92 34.59
N TYR A 429 16.73 -37.89 35.21
CA TYR A 429 16.10 -36.57 35.30
C TYR A 429 15.83 -35.98 33.90
N VAL A 430 16.83 -35.98 33.01
CA VAL A 430 16.68 -35.49 31.63
C VAL A 430 15.60 -36.25 30.86
N LYS A 431 15.54 -37.58 31.03
CA LYS A 431 14.51 -38.41 30.40
C LYS A 431 13.11 -38.07 30.90
N ASN A 432 12.93 -37.95 32.22
CA ASN A 432 11.64 -37.61 32.81
C ASN A 432 11.21 -36.20 32.39
N MET A 433 12.12 -35.23 32.46
CA MET A 433 11.89 -33.85 32.02
C MET A 433 11.44 -33.78 30.55
N ILE A 434 12.12 -34.47 29.63
CA ILE A 434 11.76 -34.49 28.20
C ILE A 434 10.40 -35.14 27.98
N ARG A 435 10.15 -36.30 28.60
CA ARG A 435 8.91 -37.06 28.42
C ARG A 435 7.69 -36.37 29.03
N GLU A 436 7.88 -35.65 30.13
CA GLU A 436 6.84 -34.82 30.76
C GLU A 436 6.60 -33.52 30.00
N LEU A 437 7.66 -32.86 29.53
CA LEU A 437 7.53 -31.67 28.68
C LEU A 437 6.75 -32.00 27.42
N ASN A 438 6.97 -33.19 26.84
CA ASN A 438 6.27 -33.73 25.66
C ASN A 438 6.06 -32.63 24.61
N VAL A 439 7.17 -32.18 24.03
CA VAL A 439 7.20 -30.98 23.18
C VAL A 439 6.16 -31.04 22.07
N GLY A 440 5.92 -32.22 21.49
CA GLY A 440 4.87 -32.41 20.47
C GLY A 440 3.48 -32.00 20.95
N ASP A 441 2.95 -32.64 21.98
CA ASP A 441 1.60 -32.33 22.47
C ASP A 441 1.51 -30.94 23.13
N SER A 442 2.52 -30.57 23.92
CA SER A 442 2.51 -29.32 24.69
C SER A 442 2.63 -28.08 23.80
N TYR A 443 3.41 -28.15 22.72
CA TYR A 443 3.51 -27.05 21.76
C TYR A 443 2.25 -26.91 20.92
N ALA A 444 1.65 -28.02 20.48
CA ALA A 444 0.37 -28.04 19.77
C ALA A 444 -0.73 -27.34 20.59
N MET A 445 -0.82 -27.68 21.89
CA MET A 445 -1.79 -27.09 22.82
C MET A 445 -1.49 -25.62 23.10
N TYR A 446 -0.22 -25.24 23.19
CA TYR A 446 0.19 -23.84 23.28
C TYR A 446 -0.22 -23.05 22.03
N LEU A 447 0.03 -23.55 20.82
CA LEU A 447 -0.39 -22.93 19.56
C LEU A 447 -1.91 -22.80 19.49
N HIS A 448 -2.65 -23.86 19.84
CA HIS A 448 -4.11 -23.81 19.90
C HIS A 448 -4.61 -22.71 20.84
N THR A 449 -4.03 -22.60 22.03
CA THR A 449 -4.39 -21.56 23.02
C THR A 449 -4.08 -20.16 22.50
N GLN A 450 -2.91 -19.95 21.90
CA GLN A 450 -2.47 -18.63 21.44
C GLN A 450 -3.14 -18.16 20.15
N LEU A 451 -3.55 -19.08 19.28
CA LEU A 451 -4.14 -18.78 17.97
C LEU A 451 -5.66 -18.83 17.97
N ILE A 452 -6.30 -19.55 18.90
CA ILE A 452 -7.75 -19.72 18.92
C ILE A 452 -8.35 -19.21 20.24
N GLY A 453 -7.81 -19.65 21.38
CA GLY A 453 -8.45 -19.42 22.68
C GLY A 453 -8.24 -18.03 23.30
N SER A 454 -7.08 -17.41 23.05
CA SER A 454 -6.68 -16.14 23.67
C SER A 454 -7.39 -14.93 23.04
N ARG A 455 -7.43 -13.80 23.77
CA ARG A 455 -7.89 -12.50 23.24
C ARG A 455 -7.10 -12.12 21.98
N THR A 456 -5.79 -12.35 21.99
CA THR A 456 -4.90 -12.14 20.83
C THR A 456 -5.22 -13.08 19.67
N GLY A 457 -5.56 -14.34 19.93
CA GLY A 457 -5.99 -15.30 18.91
C GLY A 457 -7.27 -14.88 18.21
N LYS A 458 -8.28 -14.44 18.97
CA LYS A 458 -9.53 -13.88 18.42
C LYS A 458 -9.30 -12.62 17.60
N TRP A 459 -8.40 -11.74 18.05
CA TRP A 459 -8.00 -10.57 17.28
C TRP A 459 -7.32 -10.96 15.95
N ARG A 460 -6.35 -11.89 15.99
CA ARG A 460 -5.65 -12.38 14.78
C ARG A 460 -6.63 -12.95 13.78
N GLN A 461 -7.61 -13.72 14.26
CA GLN A 461 -8.69 -14.23 13.43
C GLN A 461 -9.47 -13.10 12.74
N ALA A 462 -9.95 -12.11 13.50
CA ALA A 462 -10.72 -11.02 12.93
C ALA A 462 -9.89 -10.15 11.95
N ALA A 463 -8.64 -9.88 12.27
CA ALA A 463 -7.71 -9.14 11.41
C ALA A 463 -7.42 -9.90 10.12
N HIS A 464 -7.14 -11.20 10.22
CA HIS A 464 -6.95 -12.09 9.09
C HIS A 464 -8.17 -12.15 8.17
N SER A 465 -9.37 -12.31 8.73
CA SER A 465 -10.61 -12.33 7.96
C SER A 465 -10.81 -11.04 7.17
N ARG A 466 -10.56 -9.87 7.79
CA ARG A 466 -10.67 -8.56 7.11
C ARG A 466 -9.67 -8.41 5.97
N VAL A 467 -8.41 -8.79 6.19
CA VAL A 467 -7.35 -8.71 5.17
C VAL A 467 -7.65 -9.66 4.01
N ASN A 468 -8.06 -10.90 4.28
CA ASN A 468 -8.41 -11.86 3.24
C ASN A 468 -9.65 -11.44 2.45
N LEU A 469 -10.66 -10.86 3.10
CA LEU A 469 -11.80 -10.28 2.43
C LEU A 469 -11.37 -9.16 1.46
N ALA A 470 -10.58 -8.19 1.94
CA ALA A 470 -10.09 -7.09 1.11
C ALA A 470 -9.24 -7.59 -0.06
N ARG A 471 -8.38 -8.59 0.20
CA ARG A 471 -7.54 -9.24 -0.81
C ARG A 471 -8.38 -9.94 -1.88
N MET A 472 -9.33 -10.79 -1.47
CA MET A 472 -10.21 -11.51 -2.38
C MET A 472 -11.03 -10.57 -3.26
N ARG A 473 -11.51 -9.44 -2.70
CA ARG A 473 -12.20 -8.38 -3.45
C ARG A 473 -11.30 -7.75 -4.50
N ALA A 474 -10.10 -7.35 -4.10
CA ALA A 474 -9.14 -6.72 -4.98
C ALA A 474 -8.66 -7.67 -6.11
N GLU A 475 -8.50 -8.96 -5.81
CA GLU A 475 -8.26 -10.02 -6.79
C GLU A 475 -9.46 -10.27 -7.72
N ALA A 476 -10.69 -10.16 -7.22
CA ALA A 476 -11.91 -10.33 -8.01
C ALA A 476 -12.11 -9.18 -9.01
N VAL A 477 -11.84 -7.94 -8.58
CA VAL A 477 -11.89 -6.76 -9.44
C VAL A 477 -10.84 -6.83 -10.54
N LYS A 478 -9.60 -7.22 -10.20
CA LYS A 478 -8.57 -7.55 -11.21
C LYS A 478 -9.08 -8.60 -12.20
N ALA A 479 -9.63 -9.71 -11.70
CA ALA A 479 -10.11 -10.81 -12.53
C ALA A 479 -11.26 -10.42 -13.47
N ARG A 480 -12.11 -9.47 -13.07
CA ARG A 480 -13.16 -8.89 -13.91
C ARG A 480 -12.57 -8.18 -15.12
N TYR A 481 -11.70 -7.19 -14.91
CA TYR A 481 -11.15 -6.37 -16.00
C TYR A 481 -10.09 -7.09 -16.83
N ALA A 482 -9.36 -8.04 -16.24
CA ALA A 482 -8.42 -8.88 -16.97
C ALA A 482 -9.09 -10.02 -17.75
N GLY A 483 -10.43 -10.18 -17.64
CA GLY A 483 -11.18 -11.21 -18.37
C GLY A 483 -10.96 -12.64 -17.85
N HIS A 484 -10.52 -12.82 -16.60
CA HIS A 484 -10.25 -14.14 -16.02
C HIS A 484 -11.52 -14.97 -15.76
N PHE A 485 -12.70 -14.31 -15.71
CA PHE A 485 -13.99 -14.98 -15.64
C PHE A 485 -14.49 -15.47 -17.02
N GLY A 486 -13.73 -15.24 -18.10
CA GLY A 486 -14.12 -15.54 -19.47
C GLY A 486 -15.14 -14.55 -20.03
N GLU A 487 -15.50 -14.72 -21.30
CA GLU A 487 -16.57 -13.94 -21.94
C GLU A 487 -17.92 -14.31 -21.34
N ASP A 488 -18.50 -13.37 -20.59
CA ASP A 488 -19.85 -13.49 -20.03
C ASP A 488 -20.54 -12.13 -20.01
N PRO A 489 -21.50 -11.88 -20.90
CA PRO A 489 -22.21 -10.60 -20.98
C PRO A 489 -22.89 -10.18 -19.67
N PHE A 490 -23.20 -11.12 -18.78
CA PHE A 490 -23.88 -10.87 -17.51
C PHE A 490 -22.96 -10.98 -16.28
N GLU A 491 -21.65 -11.17 -16.50
CA GLU A 491 -20.63 -11.23 -15.44
C GLU A 491 -20.97 -12.17 -14.27
N HIS A 492 -21.64 -13.31 -14.52
CA HIS A 492 -22.10 -14.24 -13.48
C HIS A 492 -20.96 -14.67 -12.55
N GLY A 493 -19.78 -14.93 -13.10
CA GLY A 493 -18.61 -15.33 -12.31
C GLY A 493 -18.20 -14.27 -11.29
N TYR A 494 -18.19 -12.99 -11.70
CA TYR A 494 -17.87 -11.87 -10.83
C TYR A 494 -18.99 -11.64 -9.80
N ASN A 495 -20.26 -11.67 -10.23
CA ASN A 495 -21.42 -11.50 -9.36
C ASN A 495 -21.54 -12.59 -8.29
N TRP A 496 -21.17 -13.84 -8.62
CA TRP A 496 -21.09 -14.93 -7.64
C TRP A 496 -20.03 -14.65 -6.58
N VAL A 497 -18.86 -14.15 -6.99
CA VAL A 497 -17.79 -13.80 -6.05
C VAL A 497 -18.21 -12.64 -5.16
N CYS A 498 -18.78 -11.56 -5.69
CA CYS A 498 -19.29 -10.45 -4.89
C CYS A 498 -20.31 -10.91 -3.86
N ALA A 499 -21.32 -11.68 -4.26
CA ALA A 499 -22.33 -12.20 -3.32
C ALA A 499 -21.73 -13.09 -2.22
N VAL A 500 -20.65 -13.83 -2.53
CA VAL A 500 -19.91 -14.60 -1.53
C VAL A 500 -19.13 -13.72 -0.56
N LEU A 501 -18.48 -12.67 -1.06
CA LEU A 501 -17.67 -11.77 -0.24
C LEU A 501 -18.51 -10.78 0.58
N ASP A 502 -19.73 -10.45 0.13
CA ASP A 502 -20.65 -9.58 0.85
C ASP A 502 -21.45 -10.34 1.91
N GLN A 503 -21.83 -11.59 1.63
CA GLN A 503 -22.43 -12.49 2.60
C GLN A 503 -21.72 -13.85 2.60
N PRO A 504 -20.72 -14.04 3.49
CA PRO A 504 -19.87 -15.24 3.50
C PRO A 504 -20.59 -16.52 3.89
N HIS A 505 -21.67 -16.42 4.67
CA HIS A 505 -22.44 -17.57 5.14
C HIS A 505 -23.39 -18.12 4.05
N ASN A 506 -23.24 -19.41 3.70
CA ASN A 506 -24.00 -20.02 2.59
C ASN A 506 -25.52 -19.97 2.75
N THR A 507 -26.05 -20.13 3.97
CA THR A 507 -27.51 -20.13 4.22
C THR A 507 -28.13 -18.74 4.32
N LEU A 508 -27.34 -17.70 4.59
CA LEU A 508 -27.83 -16.33 4.79
C LEU A 508 -27.71 -15.48 3.52
N ARG A 509 -27.14 -16.03 2.45
CA ARG A 509 -26.87 -15.35 1.18
C ARG A 509 -28.11 -15.31 0.31
N ALA A 510 -28.44 -14.12 -0.20
CA ALA A 510 -29.49 -13.96 -1.20
C ALA A 510 -29.11 -14.67 -2.52
N PRO A 511 -30.09 -15.22 -3.27
CA PRO A 511 -29.81 -15.86 -4.55
C PRO A 511 -29.32 -14.84 -5.58
N VAL A 512 -28.35 -15.23 -6.41
CA VAL A 512 -27.83 -14.41 -7.50
C VAL A 512 -28.55 -14.81 -8.79
N ALA A 513 -29.23 -13.86 -9.43
CA ALA A 513 -30.08 -14.11 -10.60
C ALA A 513 -31.09 -15.26 -10.37
N GLY A 514 -31.63 -15.37 -9.15
CA GLY A 514 -32.62 -16.39 -8.78
C GLY A 514 -32.03 -17.77 -8.41
N TYR A 515 -30.71 -17.95 -8.42
CA TYR A 515 -30.07 -19.22 -8.05
C TYR A 515 -29.18 -19.08 -6.81
N PRO A 516 -29.19 -20.06 -5.88
CA PRO A 516 -28.30 -20.01 -4.74
C PRO A 516 -26.86 -20.31 -5.18
N VAL A 517 -25.92 -19.53 -4.66
CA VAL A 517 -24.48 -19.74 -4.84
C VAL A 517 -23.92 -20.37 -3.57
N THR A 518 -23.22 -21.48 -3.70
CA THR A 518 -22.64 -22.23 -2.58
C THR A 518 -21.11 -22.22 -2.68
N VAL A 519 -20.45 -21.84 -1.58
CA VAL A 519 -19.00 -21.96 -1.41
C VAL A 519 -18.68 -23.33 -0.83
N ARG A 520 -17.68 -23.99 -1.40
CA ARG A 520 -17.24 -25.34 -1.05
C ARG A 520 -15.73 -25.37 -0.86
N GLN A 521 -15.27 -26.23 0.03
CA GLN A 521 -13.86 -26.61 0.14
C GLN A 521 -13.54 -27.73 -0.85
N LEU A 522 -12.26 -27.89 -1.22
CA LEU A 522 -11.80 -29.06 -1.97
C LEU A 522 -11.03 -29.99 -1.04
N ASN A 523 -11.48 -31.23 -0.92
CA ASN A 523 -10.80 -32.26 -0.15
C ASN A 523 -10.27 -33.33 -1.10
N ILE A 524 -8.97 -33.63 -1.01
CA ILE A 524 -8.29 -34.65 -1.81
C ILE A 524 -7.79 -35.73 -0.85
N MET A 525 -8.24 -36.97 -1.02
CA MET A 525 -7.89 -38.10 -0.15
C MET A 525 -8.13 -37.83 1.35
N GLY A 526 -9.14 -37.04 1.70
CA GLY A 526 -9.46 -36.69 3.10
C GLY A 526 -8.71 -35.49 3.65
N HIS A 527 -7.76 -34.91 2.91
CA HIS A 527 -7.05 -33.69 3.29
C HIS A 527 -7.63 -32.47 2.56
N THR A 528 -7.85 -31.38 3.29
CA THR A 528 -8.32 -30.11 2.73
C THR A 528 -7.22 -29.45 1.91
N LEU A 529 -7.51 -29.08 0.67
CA LEU A 529 -6.64 -28.30 -0.19
C LEU A 529 -6.58 -26.86 0.35
N GLN A 530 -5.42 -26.48 0.88
CA GLN A 530 -5.29 -25.23 1.61
C GLN A 530 -5.43 -24.02 0.68
N GLY A 531 -6.21 -23.03 1.13
CA GLY A 531 -6.41 -21.76 0.45
C GLY A 531 -7.23 -21.78 -0.85
N VAL A 532 -7.71 -22.95 -1.30
CA VAL A 532 -8.47 -23.08 -2.56
C VAL A 532 -9.96 -23.25 -2.28
N LEU A 533 -10.79 -22.45 -2.93
CA LEU A 533 -12.25 -22.46 -2.77
C LEU A 533 -12.96 -22.74 -4.10
N LEU A 534 -14.07 -23.47 -4.05
CA LEU A 534 -14.92 -23.75 -5.20
C LEU A 534 -16.30 -23.13 -4.98
N LEU A 535 -16.72 -22.27 -5.91
CA LEU A 535 -18.05 -21.68 -5.94
C LEU A 535 -18.86 -22.36 -7.06
N ASN A 536 -20.06 -22.81 -6.74
CA ASN A 536 -21.00 -23.35 -7.72
C ASN A 536 -22.44 -22.99 -7.36
N SER A 537 -23.37 -23.25 -8.27
CA SER A 537 -24.80 -23.06 -8.03
C SER A 537 -25.55 -24.40 -8.13
N THR A 538 -26.49 -24.65 -7.22
CA THR A 538 -27.29 -25.89 -7.16
C THR A 538 -28.79 -25.57 -6.95
N PRO A 539 -29.75 -26.19 -7.69
CA PRO A 539 -29.60 -27.25 -8.69
C PRO A 539 -29.86 -26.84 -10.16
N TYR A 540 -29.18 -27.56 -11.08
CA TYR A 540 -29.63 -28.05 -12.40
C TYR A 540 -29.65 -27.24 -13.72
N LYS A 541 -29.04 -26.05 -13.87
CA LYS A 541 -28.82 -25.50 -15.25
C LYS A 541 -27.42 -25.05 -15.59
N SER A 542 -26.62 -24.65 -14.62
CA SER A 542 -25.24 -24.23 -14.88
C SER A 542 -24.26 -25.25 -14.32
N GLN A 543 -23.52 -25.93 -15.21
CA GLN A 543 -22.36 -26.75 -14.82
C GLN A 543 -21.14 -25.87 -14.48
N ALA A 544 -21.29 -24.54 -14.56
CA ALA A 544 -20.20 -23.61 -14.32
C ALA A 544 -19.80 -23.58 -12.86
N CYS A 545 -18.51 -23.41 -12.64
CA CYS A 545 -17.94 -23.20 -11.32
C CYS A 545 -16.87 -22.13 -11.37
N VAL A 546 -16.70 -21.41 -10.27
CA VAL A 546 -15.62 -20.44 -10.08
C VAL A 546 -14.65 -21.01 -9.05
N LEU A 547 -13.36 -21.03 -9.39
CA LEU A 547 -12.28 -21.51 -8.54
C LEU A 547 -11.46 -20.33 -8.05
N TYR A 548 -11.21 -20.29 -6.75
CA TYR A 548 -10.26 -19.40 -6.10
C TYR A 548 -8.92 -20.11 -5.89
N THR A 549 -7.83 -19.55 -6.41
CA THR A 549 -6.44 -20.04 -6.23
C THR A 549 -5.50 -18.87 -5.94
N PRO A 550 -5.38 -18.44 -4.68
CA PRO A 550 -4.51 -17.32 -4.31
C PRO A 550 -3.04 -17.64 -4.59
N ASP A 551 -2.27 -16.67 -5.06
CA ASP A 551 -0.83 -16.82 -5.35
C ASP A 551 -0.50 -17.88 -6.43
N ALA A 552 -1.46 -18.20 -7.30
CA ALA A 552 -1.20 -19.15 -8.38
C ALA A 552 -0.13 -18.59 -9.35
N PRO A 553 0.78 -19.44 -9.88
CA PRO A 553 1.93 -18.99 -10.68
C PRO A 553 1.54 -18.35 -12.01
N ASP A 554 0.32 -18.58 -12.49
CA ASP A 554 -0.26 -17.95 -13.68
C ASP A 554 -0.92 -16.59 -13.35
N ARG A 555 -0.81 -16.08 -12.11
CA ARG A 555 -1.35 -14.80 -11.62
C ARG A 555 -2.87 -14.65 -11.71
N ARG A 556 -3.59 -15.78 -11.81
CA ARG A 556 -5.06 -15.83 -11.88
C ARG A 556 -5.64 -16.37 -10.57
N ALA A 557 -5.95 -15.45 -9.66
CA ALA A 557 -6.58 -15.78 -8.38
C ALA A 557 -8.00 -16.33 -8.55
N TRP A 558 -8.82 -15.70 -9.40
CA TRP A 558 -10.17 -16.17 -9.73
C TRP A 558 -10.20 -16.72 -11.15
N ARG A 559 -10.78 -17.91 -11.33
CA ARG A 559 -11.00 -18.51 -12.65
C ARG A 559 -12.41 -19.08 -12.73
N ARG A 560 -13.13 -18.79 -13.81
CA ARG A 560 -14.39 -19.47 -14.11
C ARG A 560 -14.17 -20.59 -15.11
N PHE A 561 -14.85 -21.71 -14.86
CA PHE A 561 -14.93 -22.84 -15.77
C PHE A 561 -16.38 -23.08 -16.14
N ARG A 562 -16.63 -23.53 -17.37
CA ARG A 562 -17.98 -23.91 -17.84
C ARG A 562 -18.42 -25.23 -17.24
N THR A 563 -17.46 -26.11 -16.92
CA THR A 563 -17.70 -27.42 -16.30
C THR A 563 -16.59 -27.83 -15.34
N THR A 564 -16.89 -28.70 -14.37
CA THR A 564 -15.86 -29.32 -13.51
C THR A 564 -14.85 -30.16 -14.30
N ARG A 565 -15.23 -30.69 -15.47
CA ARG A 565 -14.31 -31.43 -16.35
C ARG A 565 -13.24 -30.52 -16.95
N GLU A 566 -13.63 -29.30 -17.33
CA GLU A 566 -12.71 -28.27 -17.85
C GLU A 566 -11.70 -27.84 -16.79
N LEU A 567 -12.15 -27.68 -15.54
CA LEU A 567 -11.27 -27.42 -14.39
C LEU A 567 -10.21 -28.52 -14.24
N LEU A 568 -10.63 -29.78 -14.16
CA LEU A 568 -9.70 -30.91 -13.99
C LEU A 568 -8.73 -31.06 -15.18
N ARG A 569 -9.19 -30.76 -16.40
CA ARG A 569 -8.35 -30.74 -17.60
C ARG A 569 -7.30 -29.64 -17.53
N THR A 570 -7.68 -28.43 -17.12
CA THR A 570 -6.78 -27.28 -17.00
C THR A 570 -5.67 -27.55 -15.97
N VAL A 571 -6.04 -28.08 -14.80
CA VAL A 571 -5.10 -28.51 -13.76
C VAL A 571 -4.09 -29.53 -14.31
N ARG A 572 -4.53 -30.47 -15.15
CA ARG A 572 -3.65 -31.49 -15.73
C ARG A 572 -2.73 -30.93 -16.83
N GLN A 573 -3.17 -29.92 -17.56
CA GLN A 573 -2.41 -29.38 -18.70
C GLN A 573 -1.37 -28.35 -18.28
N GLN A 574 -1.59 -27.63 -17.17
CA GLN A 574 -0.70 -26.56 -16.73
C GLN A 574 0.28 -27.04 -15.65
N PRO A 575 1.59 -27.19 -15.95
CA PRO A 575 2.58 -27.67 -14.99
C PRO A 575 2.69 -26.81 -13.73
N GLY A 576 2.61 -25.48 -13.90
CA GLY A 576 2.62 -24.54 -12.77
C GLY A 576 1.44 -24.76 -11.81
N LEU A 577 0.24 -24.99 -12.34
CA LEU A 577 -0.95 -25.24 -11.52
C LEU A 577 -0.90 -26.60 -10.83
N LYS A 578 -0.30 -27.62 -11.45
CA LYS A 578 -0.02 -28.91 -10.78
C LYS A 578 0.90 -28.73 -9.57
N ALA A 579 2.03 -28.04 -9.77
CA ALA A 579 2.99 -27.78 -8.70
C ALA A 579 2.34 -26.99 -7.56
N TYR A 580 1.55 -25.98 -7.90
CA TYR A 580 0.77 -25.19 -6.95
C TYR A 580 -0.20 -26.05 -6.11
N ILE A 581 -0.99 -26.93 -6.72
CA ILE A 581 -1.90 -27.82 -6.00
C ILE A 581 -1.14 -28.81 -5.10
N ALA A 582 0.00 -29.33 -5.59
CA ALA A 582 0.83 -30.22 -4.79
C ALA A 582 1.39 -29.52 -3.54
N GLN A 583 1.77 -28.25 -3.67
CA GLN A 583 2.30 -27.45 -2.57
C GLN A 583 1.23 -27.17 -1.50
N ARG A 584 -0.04 -27.04 -1.87
CA ARG A 584 -1.18 -26.78 -0.95
C ARG A 584 -1.74 -28.05 -0.26
N LEU A 585 -1.06 -29.20 -0.37
CA LEU A 585 -1.39 -30.46 0.31
C LEU A 585 -0.18 -30.99 1.13
N PRO A 586 0.30 -30.24 2.14
CA PRO A 586 1.56 -30.54 2.80
C PRO A 586 1.51 -31.83 3.63
N LEU A 587 0.33 -32.22 4.11
CA LEU A 587 0.11 -33.42 4.92
C LEU A 587 0.05 -34.72 4.10
N LEU A 588 0.06 -34.63 2.76
CA LEU A 588 0.08 -35.80 1.89
C LEU A 588 1.51 -36.08 1.37
N PRO A 589 1.95 -37.35 1.30
CA PRO A 589 3.23 -37.70 0.71
C PRO A 589 3.35 -37.19 -0.73
N ALA A 590 4.40 -36.41 -1.02
CA ALA A 590 4.59 -35.76 -2.32
C ALA A 590 4.54 -36.75 -3.51
N ALA A 591 5.10 -37.95 -3.34
CA ALA A 591 5.08 -38.99 -4.37
C ALA A 591 3.67 -39.51 -4.68
N THR A 592 2.76 -39.50 -3.71
CA THR A 592 1.35 -39.87 -3.87
C THR A 592 0.59 -38.76 -4.60
N VAL A 593 0.82 -37.51 -4.20
CA VAL A 593 0.19 -36.33 -4.83
C VAL A 593 0.60 -36.22 -6.30
N GLN A 594 1.90 -36.36 -6.61
CA GLN A 594 2.40 -36.35 -7.99
C GLN A 594 1.78 -37.48 -8.83
N ARG A 595 1.73 -38.71 -8.30
CA ARG A 595 1.08 -39.84 -9.00
C ARG A 595 -0.39 -39.55 -9.34
N LEU A 596 -1.14 -38.92 -8.45
CA LEU A 596 -2.55 -38.57 -8.69
C LEU A 596 -2.72 -37.49 -9.76
N LEU A 597 -1.86 -36.47 -9.74
CA LEU A 597 -1.86 -35.37 -10.68
C LEU A 597 -1.43 -35.81 -12.10
N ASP A 598 -0.47 -36.74 -12.20
CA ASP A 598 0.06 -37.20 -13.49
C ASP A 598 -0.76 -38.32 -14.12
N LYS A 599 -1.25 -39.29 -13.34
CA LYS A 599 -2.06 -40.41 -13.85
C LYS A 599 -3.53 -40.04 -14.09
N GLY A 600 -3.93 -38.80 -13.82
CA GLY A 600 -5.26 -38.27 -14.17
C GLY A 600 -6.44 -38.83 -13.36
N ARG A 601 -6.19 -39.41 -12.16
CA ARG A 601 -7.21 -39.99 -11.26
C ARG A 601 -7.65 -39.05 -10.14
N LEU A 602 -7.23 -37.79 -10.16
CA LEU A 602 -7.57 -36.81 -9.11
C LEU A 602 -9.10 -36.73 -8.85
N GLY A 603 -9.91 -36.74 -9.90
CA GLY A 603 -11.37 -36.57 -9.80
C GLY A 603 -12.09 -37.63 -8.96
N THR A 604 -11.57 -38.86 -8.86
CA THR A 604 -12.21 -39.92 -8.04
C THR A 604 -11.97 -39.75 -6.54
N HIS A 605 -10.98 -38.94 -6.16
CA HIS A 605 -10.60 -38.70 -4.78
C HIS A 605 -10.95 -37.29 -4.29
N VAL A 606 -11.53 -36.45 -5.16
CA VAL A 606 -11.97 -35.10 -4.84
C VAL A 606 -13.37 -35.15 -4.24
N LYS A 607 -13.51 -34.63 -3.01
CA LYS A 607 -14.80 -34.34 -2.38
C LYS A 607 -14.92 -32.82 -2.22
N THR A 608 -16.12 -32.28 -2.38
CA THR A 608 -16.37 -30.83 -2.29
C THR A 608 -17.44 -30.50 -1.25
N PRO A 609 -17.15 -30.65 0.06
CA PRO A 609 -18.11 -30.33 1.11
C PRO A 609 -18.46 -28.83 1.07
N ALA A 610 -19.72 -28.51 1.37
CA ALA A 610 -20.16 -27.13 1.52
C ALA A 610 -19.56 -26.53 2.80
N VAL A 611 -19.27 -25.23 2.75
CA VAL A 611 -18.88 -24.48 3.95
C VAL A 611 -20.14 -24.26 4.79
N ASN A 612 -20.13 -24.73 6.04
CA ASN A 612 -21.32 -24.74 6.90
C ASN A 612 -21.45 -23.51 7.81
N ASP A 613 -20.42 -22.66 7.87
CA ASP A 613 -20.33 -21.51 8.76
C ASP A 613 -19.81 -20.29 7.96
N ASP A 614 -19.43 -19.19 8.62
CA ASP A 614 -18.75 -18.05 7.99
C ASP A 614 -17.48 -18.50 7.26
N LEU A 615 -17.36 -18.10 5.98
CA LEU A 615 -16.25 -18.50 5.13
C LEU A 615 -14.89 -18.16 5.73
N PHE A 616 -14.73 -16.95 6.25
CA PHE A 616 -13.43 -16.47 6.73
C PHE A 616 -13.09 -17.09 8.08
N PHE A 617 -14.09 -17.41 8.90
CA PHE A 617 -13.91 -18.23 10.09
C PHE A 617 -13.37 -19.62 9.73
N VAL A 618 -14.02 -20.32 8.79
CA VAL A 618 -13.62 -21.67 8.37
C VAL A 618 -12.26 -21.65 7.68
N TYR A 619 -11.97 -20.63 6.88
CA TYR A 619 -10.70 -20.43 6.19
C TYR A 619 -9.55 -20.23 7.19
N TYR A 620 -9.72 -19.35 8.17
CA TYR A 620 -8.76 -19.15 9.27
C TYR A 620 -8.49 -20.45 10.04
N ARG A 621 -9.55 -21.17 10.42
CA ARG A 621 -9.41 -22.43 11.16
C ARG A 621 -8.66 -23.50 10.38
N ALA A 622 -8.90 -23.61 9.08
CA ALA A 622 -8.19 -24.56 8.23
C ALA A 622 -6.68 -24.27 8.17
N GLU A 623 -6.28 -23.00 8.08
CA GLU A 623 -4.87 -22.59 8.11
C GLU A 623 -4.21 -22.83 9.48
N VAL A 624 -4.90 -22.50 10.57
CA VAL A 624 -4.38 -22.75 11.94
C VAL A 624 -4.26 -24.24 12.21
N GLN A 625 -5.24 -25.05 11.81
CA GLN A 625 -5.16 -26.51 11.96
C GLN A 625 -4.04 -27.13 11.14
N ALA A 626 -3.81 -26.62 9.92
CA ALA A 626 -2.68 -27.02 9.11
C ALA A 626 -1.33 -26.68 9.77
N LEU A 627 -1.23 -25.49 10.37
CA LEU A 627 -0.05 -25.07 11.13
C LEU A 627 0.20 -26.01 12.32
N ILE A 628 -0.83 -26.30 13.11
CA ILE A 628 -0.73 -27.20 14.26
C ILE A 628 -0.30 -28.59 13.78
N ALA A 629 -0.97 -29.14 12.76
CA ALA A 629 -0.62 -30.45 12.20
C ALA A 629 0.80 -30.50 11.62
N GLN A 630 1.33 -29.38 11.13
CA GLN A 630 2.71 -29.28 10.68
C GLN A 630 3.69 -29.24 11.85
N ALA A 631 3.39 -28.48 12.90
CA ALA A 631 4.20 -28.47 14.12
C ALA A 631 4.23 -29.83 14.82
N ASP A 632 3.09 -30.53 14.82
CA ASP A 632 2.98 -31.92 15.30
C ASP A 632 3.86 -32.84 14.45
N ALA A 633 3.82 -32.70 13.12
CA ALA A 633 4.69 -33.49 12.24
C ALA A 633 6.18 -33.22 12.47
N ASP A 634 6.58 -31.97 12.79
CA ASP A 634 7.98 -31.57 13.00
C ASP A 634 8.57 -31.97 14.37
N SER A 635 7.76 -32.58 15.25
CA SER A 635 8.16 -33.07 16.58
C SER A 635 7.62 -34.47 16.85
N MET A 636 8.02 -35.12 17.94
CA MET A 636 7.48 -36.45 18.30
C MET A 636 6.80 -36.43 19.66
N THR A 637 5.58 -36.96 19.71
CA THR A 637 4.86 -37.16 20.97
C THR A 637 5.39 -38.38 21.71
N THR A 638 5.16 -38.41 23.02
CA THR A 638 5.59 -39.53 23.87
C THR A 638 4.91 -40.85 23.48
N GLN A 639 3.72 -40.79 22.87
CA GLN A 639 3.00 -41.95 22.34
C GLN A 639 3.59 -42.46 21.02
N GLU A 640 3.98 -41.56 20.11
CA GLU A 640 4.58 -41.92 18.81
C GLU A 640 5.94 -42.59 18.95
N VAL A 641 6.79 -42.11 19.88
CA VAL A 641 8.09 -42.74 20.15
C VAL A 641 7.92 -44.14 20.75
N ASN A 642 6.87 -44.37 21.53
CA ASN A 642 6.59 -45.67 22.17
C ASN A 642 6.05 -46.73 21.20
N ALA A 643 5.60 -46.35 19.99
CA ALA A 643 4.97 -47.26 19.03
C ALA A 643 5.90 -47.80 17.91
N GLN A 644 7.14 -47.31 17.82
CA GLN A 644 8.19 -47.56 16.79
C GLN A 644 7.82 -48.23 15.45
N THR A 645 7.90 -47.44 14.37
CA THR A 645 8.93 -47.55 13.31
C THR A 645 8.97 -46.25 12.50
N ILE A 646 10.15 -45.62 12.41
CA ILE A 646 10.36 -44.27 11.84
C ILE A 646 10.45 -44.31 10.31
N ILE A 647 9.74 -43.41 9.61
CA ILE A 647 10.11 -42.99 8.25
C ILE A 647 10.26 -41.47 8.21
N ALA A 648 11.51 -41.06 7.97
CA ALA A 648 11.99 -39.82 7.34
C ALA A 648 11.15 -38.55 7.53
N LEU A 649 11.52 -37.75 8.52
CA LEU A 649 11.01 -36.39 8.68
C LEU A 649 11.78 -35.43 7.77
N SER A 650 11.08 -34.99 6.74
CA SER A 650 11.60 -34.29 5.57
C SER A 650 11.75 -32.78 5.80
N TRP A 651 12.92 -32.27 5.42
CA TRP A 651 13.28 -30.86 5.21
C TRP A 651 12.47 -30.17 4.11
N ARG A 652 11.15 -30.06 4.25
CA ARG A 652 10.33 -29.31 3.29
C ARG A 652 9.25 -28.55 4.01
N LEU A 653 9.35 -27.22 3.97
CA LEU A 653 8.29 -26.28 3.53
C LEU A 653 8.64 -24.86 3.99
N VAL A 654 9.25 -24.04 3.12
CA VAL A 654 9.48 -22.61 3.37
C VAL A 654 8.45 -21.70 2.68
N ASP A 655 7.68 -22.17 1.70
CA ASP A 655 6.85 -21.26 0.91
C ASP A 655 5.33 -21.45 1.14
N PHE A 656 4.88 -21.32 2.39
CA PHE A 656 3.47 -21.00 2.68
C PHE A 656 3.34 -19.50 2.95
N ILE A 657 3.37 -18.73 1.86
CA ILE A 657 3.18 -17.29 1.90
C ILE A 657 1.74 -16.97 2.27
N SER A 658 1.66 -15.96 3.13
CA SER A 658 0.51 -15.19 3.61
C SER A 658 -0.12 -15.66 4.93
N LEU A 659 -0.09 -14.71 5.87
CA LEU A 659 -1.03 -14.45 6.94
C LEU A 659 -0.78 -15.12 8.29
N LEU A 660 -0.53 -14.30 9.30
CA LEU A 660 -1.38 -14.09 10.49
C LEU A 660 -0.68 -13.05 11.41
N LEU A 661 -0.26 -11.95 10.75
CA LEU A 661 0.36 -10.66 11.14
C LEU A 661 0.78 -10.41 12.61
N PRO A 662 1.92 -9.72 12.88
CA PRO A 662 2.51 -8.65 12.05
C PRO A 662 4.05 -8.69 11.82
N ASN A 663 4.47 -8.35 10.61
CA ASN A 663 5.71 -7.61 10.32
C ASN A 663 5.38 -6.65 9.15
N GLN A 664 5.68 -5.34 9.29
CA GLN A 664 5.43 -4.34 8.24
C GLN A 664 6.09 -4.73 6.91
N ALA A 665 7.25 -5.40 6.98
CA ALA A 665 7.99 -5.86 5.81
C ALA A 665 7.22 -6.93 4.99
N LEU A 666 6.56 -7.90 5.66
CA LEU A 666 5.81 -8.96 4.97
C LEU A 666 4.52 -8.43 4.34
N LEU A 667 3.89 -7.43 4.97
CA LEU A 667 2.73 -6.73 4.41
C LEU A 667 3.11 -5.95 3.15
N ALA A 668 4.18 -5.15 3.22
CA ALA A 668 4.71 -4.43 2.07
C ALA A 668 5.13 -5.37 0.93
N LEU A 669 5.72 -6.53 1.24
CA LEU A 669 6.05 -7.56 0.26
C LEU A 669 4.82 -8.22 -0.36
N SER A 670 3.76 -8.49 0.41
CA SER A 670 2.53 -9.13 -0.10
C SER A 670 1.69 -8.17 -0.96
N ILE A 671 1.57 -6.90 -0.54
CA ILE A 671 0.93 -5.83 -1.31
C ILE A 671 1.76 -5.48 -2.54
N GLY A 672 3.09 -5.42 -2.38
CA GLY A 672 4.04 -5.26 -3.48
C GLY A 672 3.89 -6.39 -4.50
N ARG A 673 3.84 -7.66 -4.07
CA ARG A 673 3.59 -8.82 -4.96
C ARG A 673 2.21 -8.79 -5.63
N MET A 674 1.19 -8.27 -4.96
CA MET A 674 -0.11 -8.09 -5.58
C MET A 674 -0.10 -6.97 -6.63
N ALA A 675 0.61 -5.86 -6.38
CA ALA A 675 0.86 -4.82 -7.38
C ALA A 675 1.68 -5.36 -8.56
N ILE A 676 2.67 -6.24 -8.30
CA ILE A 676 3.43 -7.00 -9.31
C ILE A 676 2.51 -7.87 -10.17
N ASP A 677 1.58 -8.58 -9.54
CA ASP A 677 0.67 -9.48 -10.24
C ASP A 677 -0.33 -8.73 -11.12
N ILE A 678 -0.65 -7.47 -10.80
CA ILE A 678 -1.40 -6.57 -11.70
C ILE A 678 -0.53 -6.15 -12.89
N TRP A 679 0.78 -6.01 -12.70
CA TRP A 679 1.61 -5.25 -13.64
C TRP A 679 2.33 -6.08 -14.71
N ASP A 680 2.27 -7.39 -14.64
CA ASP A 680 2.86 -8.39 -15.53
C ASP A 680 4.38 -8.31 -15.87
N GLY A 681 4.98 -7.12 -15.88
CA GLY A 681 6.28 -6.79 -16.47
C GLY A 681 7.47 -6.73 -15.51
N VAL A 682 7.45 -7.41 -14.35
CA VAL A 682 8.62 -7.40 -13.45
C VAL A 682 9.88 -8.00 -14.09
N GLN A 683 9.72 -8.91 -15.04
CA GLN A 683 10.83 -9.41 -15.85
C GLN A 683 11.39 -8.37 -16.84
N ALA A 684 10.66 -7.29 -17.11
CA ALA A 684 11.09 -6.19 -17.97
C ALA A 684 11.86 -5.09 -17.22
N PHE A 685 11.80 -5.07 -15.88
CA PHE A 685 12.64 -4.18 -15.07
C PHE A 685 14.02 -4.81 -14.85
N LYS A 686 15.07 -3.98 -14.86
CA LYS A 686 16.40 -4.42 -14.41
C LYS A 686 16.31 -4.79 -12.92
N GLN A 687 17.04 -5.81 -12.47
CA GLN A 687 16.95 -6.35 -11.10
C GLN A 687 17.09 -5.27 -10.01
N GLU A 688 17.88 -4.21 -10.26
CA GLU A 688 18.10 -3.09 -9.34
C GLU A 688 16.94 -2.07 -9.28
N ASP A 689 16.13 -1.96 -10.33
CA ASP A 689 15.00 -1.01 -10.39
C ASP A 689 13.71 -1.59 -9.78
N VAL A 690 13.62 -2.92 -9.64
CA VAL A 690 12.42 -3.61 -9.13
C VAL A 690 12.05 -3.09 -7.74
N GLU A 691 13.01 -2.99 -6.82
CA GLU A 691 12.76 -2.54 -5.46
C GLU A 691 12.28 -1.08 -5.42
N GLY A 692 12.91 -0.18 -6.18
CA GLY A 692 12.54 1.23 -6.27
C GLY A 692 11.11 1.42 -6.79
N VAL A 693 10.75 0.68 -7.85
CA VAL A 693 9.40 0.65 -8.42
C VAL A 693 8.38 0.10 -7.42
N MET A 694 8.70 -1.00 -6.73
CA MET A 694 7.80 -1.58 -5.71
C MET A 694 7.57 -0.64 -4.54
N ARG A 695 8.64 -0.03 -4.03
CA ARG A 695 8.58 0.90 -2.91
C ARG A 695 7.80 2.16 -3.29
N HIS A 696 7.98 2.67 -4.51
CA HIS A 696 7.20 3.79 -5.02
C HIS A 696 5.71 3.44 -5.15
N ALA A 697 5.39 2.28 -5.73
CA ALA A 697 4.01 1.82 -5.86
C ALA A 697 3.34 1.60 -4.49
N TYR A 698 4.03 0.93 -3.57
CA TYR A 698 3.57 0.71 -2.21
C TYR A 698 3.32 2.04 -1.48
N ASN A 699 4.30 2.95 -1.46
CA ASN A 699 4.18 4.25 -0.81
C ASN A 699 3.05 5.10 -1.41
N ALA A 700 2.85 4.99 -2.73
CA ALA A 700 1.75 5.64 -3.40
C ALA A 700 0.40 5.07 -2.97
N PHE A 701 0.25 3.76 -2.77
CA PHE A 701 -1.01 3.18 -2.34
C PHE A 701 -1.26 3.24 -0.83
N SER A 702 -0.20 3.28 0.00
CA SER A 702 -0.29 3.34 1.47
C SER A 702 -0.72 4.71 1.97
N HIS A 703 -0.20 5.77 1.39
CA HIS A 703 -0.51 7.13 1.83
C HIS A 703 -1.69 7.68 1.00
N LEU A 704 -2.89 7.61 1.56
CA LEU A 704 -4.17 8.04 0.94
C LEU A 704 -4.16 9.45 0.31
N ASN A 705 -3.29 10.37 0.78
CA ASN A 705 -3.10 11.70 0.16
C ASN A 705 -1.95 11.72 -0.86
N ASP A 706 -0.92 10.91 -0.66
CA ASP A 706 0.26 10.91 -1.53
C ASP A 706 0.03 10.09 -2.79
N ALA A 707 -0.94 9.16 -2.85
CA ALA A 707 -1.34 8.45 -4.07
C ALA A 707 -1.60 9.40 -5.25
N ALA A 708 -2.35 10.47 -4.99
CA ALA A 708 -2.71 11.47 -6.00
C ALA A 708 -1.52 12.35 -6.42
N ILE A 709 -0.45 12.39 -5.62
CA ILE A 709 0.74 13.25 -5.78
C ILE A 709 1.96 12.45 -6.30
N SER A 710 2.05 11.18 -5.97
CA SER A 710 3.18 10.28 -6.26
C SER A 710 3.20 9.77 -7.69
N TYR A 711 2.05 9.68 -8.36
CA TYR A 711 1.93 9.29 -9.77
C TYR A 711 1.86 10.50 -10.71
N VAL A 712 2.28 11.69 -10.26
CA VAL A 712 2.24 12.91 -11.08
C VAL A 712 3.32 12.91 -12.19
N GLY A 713 3.94 11.78 -12.50
CA GLY A 713 4.68 11.58 -13.76
C GLY A 713 3.93 10.77 -14.83
N SER A 714 2.88 10.03 -14.44
CA SER A 714 2.13 9.12 -15.31
C SER A 714 0.84 9.77 -15.82
N GLY A 715 0.58 9.76 -17.13
CA GLY A 715 -0.65 10.32 -17.71
C GLY A 715 -1.88 9.47 -17.39
N LEU A 716 -1.81 8.16 -17.62
CA LEU A 716 -2.91 7.23 -17.41
C LEU A 716 -3.25 7.05 -15.92
N LEU A 717 -2.25 6.79 -15.07
CA LEU A 717 -2.48 6.55 -13.64
C LEU A 717 -2.93 7.82 -12.93
N ARG A 718 -2.37 8.99 -13.26
CA ARG A 718 -2.81 10.26 -12.69
C ARG A 718 -4.28 10.54 -13.01
N ARG A 719 -4.74 10.25 -14.24
CA ARG A 719 -6.15 10.43 -14.64
C ARG A 719 -7.09 9.47 -13.92
N SER A 720 -6.69 8.22 -13.67
CA SER A 720 -7.49 7.29 -12.87
C SER A 720 -7.50 7.66 -11.38
N LEU A 721 -6.39 8.22 -10.87
CA LEU A 721 -6.26 8.69 -9.49
C LEU A 721 -7.08 9.96 -9.17
N ARG A 722 -7.41 10.78 -10.17
CA ARG A 722 -8.36 11.90 -10.01
C ARG A 722 -9.73 11.45 -9.50
N GLY A 723 -10.01 10.14 -9.49
CA GLY A 723 -11.29 9.56 -9.07
C GLY A 723 -11.27 8.52 -7.96
N MET A 724 -10.17 8.39 -7.21
CA MET A 724 -9.84 7.18 -6.43
C MET A 724 -10.39 7.18 -4.99
N PRO A 725 -11.48 6.47 -4.66
CA PRO A 725 -12.29 6.65 -3.45
C PRO A 725 -11.56 6.60 -2.10
N LYS A 726 -11.67 7.66 -1.30
CA LYS A 726 -11.56 7.56 0.18
C LYS A 726 -12.82 6.91 0.74
N GLN A 727 -12.72 6.28 1.91
CA GLN A 727 -13.87 5.64 2.56
C GLN A 727 -14.93 6.68 3.00
N PRO A 728 -16.23 6.33 2.96
CA PRO A 728 -17.33 7.23 3.35
C PRO A 728 -17.27 7.53 4.85
N PRO A 729 -17.98 8.56 5.34
CA PRO A 729 -17.94 8.91 6.74
C PRO A 729 -18.75 7.85 7.48
N LEU A 730 -18.09 6.97 8.19
CA LEU A 730 -18.79 5.91 8.92
C LEU A 730 -19.20 6.47 10.30
N PRO A 731 -20.43 6.20 10.77
CA PRO A 731 -20.75 6.43 12.18
C PRO A 731 -19.79 5.63 13.07
N LEU A 732 -19.54 6.12 14.28
CA LEU A 732 -18.76 5.38 15.27
C LEU A 732 -19.40 4.01 15.50
N PRO A 733 -18.67 2.89 15.26
CA PRO A 733 -19.23 1.56 15.43
C PRO A 733 -19.65 1.33 16.89
N ALA A 734 -20.80 0.70 17.13
CA ALA A 734 -21.29 0.40 18.48
C ALA A 734 -20.26 -0.40 19.33
N ARG A 735 -19.42 -1.22 18.69
CA ARG A 735 -18.33 -1.95 19.36
C ARG A 735 -17.27 -1.04 20.01
N PHE A 736 -17.15 0.21 19.60
CA PHE A 736 -16.19 1.17 20.18
C PHE A 736 -16.74 1.85 21.44
N GLN A 737 -17.98 1.54 21.81
CA GLN A 737 -18.60 2.10 23.00
C GLN A 737 -17.79 1.73 24.24
N ALA A 738 -17.48 2.75 25.02
CA ALA A 738 -16.87 2.63 26.34
C ALA A 738 -17.88 3.08 27.40
N GLN A 739 -17.72 2.55 28.61
CA GLN A 739 -18.45 3.01 29.80
C GLN A 739 -17.45 3.70 30.73
N PRO A 740 -17.27 5.03 30.61
CA PRO A 740 -16.40 5.74 31.52
C PRO A 740 -17.06 5.92 32.89
N ASP A 741 -16.26 6.18 33.92
CA ASP A 741 -16.77 6.48 35.26
C ASP A 741 -17.31 7.92 35.30
N SER A 742 -18.63 8.04 35.40
CA SER A 742 -19.34 9.32 35.36
C SER A 742 -19.01 10.24 36.53
N THR A 743 -18.50 9.72 37.65
CA THR A 743 -18.18 10.55 38.83
C THR A 743 -16.91 11.39 38.64
N ASN A 744 -16.03 10.95 37.74
CA ASN A 744 -14.73 11.59 37.47
C ASN A 744 -14.65 12.23 36.08
N LEU A 745 -15.76 12.27 35.34
CA LEU A 745 -15.82 12.76 33.97
C LEU A 745 -15.95 14.30 33.93
N ARG A 746 -14.95 15.00 33.42
CA ARG A 746 -14.97 16.46 33.26
C ARG A 746 -15.20 16.84 31.80
N TYR A 747 -16.23 17.64 31.54
CA TYR A 747 -16.48 18.14 30.19
C TYR A 747 -15.51 19.27 29.86
N ARG A 748 -14.79 19.16 28.74
CA ARG A 748 -13.85 20.16 28.25
C ARG A 748 -14.26 20.68 26.88
N ILE A 749 -14.31 22.00 26.77
CA ILE A 749 -14.64 22.74 25.54
C ILE A 749 -13.38 23.44 24.99
N ASP A 750 -12.31 23.51 25.78
CA ASP A 750 -11.23 24.49 25.64
C ASP A 750 -10.11 24.08 24.65
N GLY A 751 -10.39 23.18 23.70
CA GLY A 751 -9.49 22.95 22.56
C GLY A 751 -9.62 24.07 21.53
N ILE A 752 -8.62 24.24 20.67
CA ILE A 752 -8.51 25.32 19.65
C ILE A 752 -9.78 25.47 18.76
N TYR A 753 -10.67 24.45 18.73
CA TYR A 753 -11.88 24.41 17.92
C TYR A 753 -13.21 24.11 18.67
N GLY A 754 -13.28 24.18 20.01
CA GLY A 754 -14.56 24.03 20.73
C GLY A 754 -15.17 22.61 20.71
N GLU A 755 -14.32 21.57 20.67
CA GLU A 755 -14.69 20.27 20.11
C GLU A 755 -15.61 19.40 20.98
N GLY A 756 -15.80 19.67 22.27
CA GLY A 756 -16.78 18.95 23.11
C GLY A 756 -16.32 17.53 23.48
N VAL A 757 -15.22 17.45 24.23
CA VAL A 757 -14.56 16.20 24.65
C VAL A 757 -14.59 16.10 26.17
N TYR A 758 -14.76 14.88 26.69
CA TYR A 758 -14.74 14.59 28.12
C TYR A 758 -13.37 14.07 28.54
N GLU A 759 -12.82 14.59 29.62
CA GLU A 759 -11.57 14.16 30.23
C GLU A 759 -11.84 13.41 31.54
N GLN A 760 -11.19 12.26 31.73
CA GLN A 760 -11.19 11.52 32.98
C GLN A 760 -9.75 11.44 33.51
N PRO A 761 -9.41 12.11 34.62
CA PRO A 761 -8.08 12.05 35.23
C PRO A 761 -7.84 10.67 35.84
N THR A 762 -6.63 10.12 35.67
CA THR A 762 -6.25 8.82 36.24
C THR A 762 -5.49 8.96 37.56
N ALA A 763 -5.51 7.91 38.39
CA ALA A 763 -4.83 7.88 39.69
C ALA A 763 -3.29 7.86 39.60
N PHE A 764 -2.74 7.55 38.42
CA PHE A 764 -1.31 7.63 38.12
C PHE A 764 -1.04 8.99 37.48
N GLY A 765 -0.37 9.88 38.21
CA GLY A 765 -0.16 11.27 37.78
C GLY A 765 0.43 11.39 36.37
N GLY A 766 -0.20 12.23 35.53
CA GLY A 766 0.31 12.63 34.21
C GLY A 766 -0.45 12.09 33.00
N LEU A 767 -1.38 11.13 33.14
CA LEU A 767 -2.16 10.59 32.02
C LEU A 767 -3.67 10.78 32.25
N SER A 768 -4.33 11.49 31.34
CA SER A 768 -5.80 11.60 31.30
C SER A 768 -6.37 10.74 30.18
N LEU A 769 -7.55 10.15 30.41
CA LEU A 769 -8.32 9.46 29.38
C LEU A 769 -9.32 10.43 28.76
N TYR A 770 -9.48 10.40 27.43
CA TYR A 770 -10.42 11.27 26.73
C TYR A 770 -11.57 10.48 26.11
N PHE A 771 -12.76 11.08 26.09
CA PHE A 771 -13.98 10.47 25.57
C PHE A 771 -14.80 11.47 24.75
N VAL A 772 -15.47 10.98 23.70
CA VAL A 772 -16.50 11.74 22.97
C VAL A 772 -17.86 11.08 23.15
N LYS A 773 -18.93 11.85 22.97
CA LYS A 773 -20.30 11.41 23.20
C LYS A 773 -21.14 11.59 21.93
N ASP A 774 -21.92 10.58 21.56
CA ASP A 774 -22.87 10.67 20.45
C ASP A 774 -24.27 11.16 20.90
N ASN A 775 -25.16 11.37 19.92
CA ASN A 775 -26.53 11.85 20.17
C ASN A 775 -27.40 10.83 20.94
N ASP A 776 -26.99 9.56 20.98
CA ASP A 776 -27.66 8.48 21.72
C ASP A 776 -27.09 8.31 23.14
N ASN A 777 -26.33 9.30 23.64
CA ASN A 777 -25.65 9.28 24.94
C ASN A 777 -24.60 8.15 25.11
N ARG A 778 -24.06 7.58 24.03
CA ARG A 778 -22.97 6.59 24.10
C ARG A 778 -21.62 7.30 24.12
N TYR A 779 -20.72 6.81 24.97
CA TYR A 779 -19.35 7.33 25.07
C TYR A 779 -18.38 6.46 24.29
N TYR A 780 -17.37 7.10 23.68
CA TYR A 780 -16.31 6.44 22.93
C TYR A 780 -14.97 6.98 23.41
N LYS A 781 -14.02 6.08 23.70
CA LYS A 781 -12.68 6.49 24.13
C LYS A 781 -11.91 7.05 22.93
N VAL A 782 -11.18 8.14 23.11
CA VAL A 782 -10.45 8.82 22.04
C VAL A 782 -9.02 9.19 22.47
N SER A 783 -8.12 9.30 21.48
CA SER A 783 -6.79 9.88 21.63
C SER A 783 -6.61 11.05 20.67
N PHE A 784 -5.90 12.09 21.09
CA PHE A 784 -5.50 13.17 20.20
C PHE A 784 -4.10 12.91 19.64
N ASP A 785 -3.94 12.95 18.32
CA ASP A 785 -2.66 12.66 17.63
C ASP A 785 -1.80 13.90 17.35
N GLY A 786 -2.24 15.08 17.84
CA GLY A 786 -1.62 16.37 17.55
C GLY A 786 -2.32 17.17 16.45
N TYR A 787 -3.24 16.56 15.68
CA TYR A 787 -3.99 17.23 14.61
C TYR A 787 -5.50 16.92 14.64
N ARG A 788 -5.90 15.71 15.03
CA ARG A 788 -7.30 15.24 15.08
C ARG A 788 -7.55 14.29 16.26
N TRP A 789 -8.79 14.26 16.75
CA TRP A 789 -9.26 13.20 17.63
C TRP A 789 -9.39 11.89 16.87
N ARG A 790 -9.02 10.78 17.52
CA ARG A 790 -9.13 9.45 16.95
C ARG A 790 -9.83 8.48 17.90
N ALA A 791 -10.74 7.67 17.38
CA ALA A 791 -11.44 6.64 18.14
C ALA A 791 -10.51 5.50 18.52
N ILE A 792 -10.48 5.18 19.81
CA ILE A 792 -9.79 4.02 20.36
C ILE A 792 -10.79 2.86 20.39
N ASP A 793 -10.43 1.76 19.74
CA ASP A 793 -11.18 0.50 19.83
C ASP A 793 -10.90 -0.14 21.22
N PRO A 794 -11.90 -0.37 22.07
CA PRO A 794 -11.73 -1.03 23.38
C PRO A 794 -11.08 -2.41 23.27
N ASP A 795 -11.29 -3.09 22.14
CA ASP A 795 -10.69 -4.39 21.87
C ASP A 795 -9.23 -4.28 21.41
N GLN A 796 -8.81 -3.10 20.94
CA GLN A 796 -7.51 -2.83 20.31
C GLN A 796 -6.94 -1.45 20.70
N PRO A 797 -6.64 -1.19 21.98
CA PRO A 797 -6.19 0.12 22.44
C PRO A 797 -4.79 0.53 21.95
N ASP A 798 -3.99 -0.42 21.49
CA ASP A 798 -2.58 -0.25 21.09
C ASP A 798 -2.36 -0.36 19.56
N ALA A 799 -3.42 -0.19 18.76
CA ALA A 799 -3.32 -0.25 17.31
C ALA A 799 -2.41 0.89 16.78
N TYR A 800 -1.55 0.60 15.78
CA TYR A 800 -0.64 1.60 15.21
C TYR A 800 -1.37 2.85 14.66
N LEU A 801 -2.63 2.72 14.25
CA LEU A 801 -3.45 3.80 13.70
C LEU A 801 -4.89 3.75 14.21
N HIS A 802 -5.30 4.77 14.98
CA HIS A 802 -6.68 4.98 15.42
C HIS A 802 -7.53 5.72 14.37
N GLN A 803 -8.85 5.55 14.37
CA GLN A 803 -9.74 6.12 13.33
C GLN A 803 -9.97 7.61 13.54
N PRO A 804 -9.64 8.50 12.58
CA PRO A 804 -9.84 9.94 12.76
C PRO A 804 -11.32 10.31 12.81
N LEU A 805 -11.65 11.21 13.72
CA LEU A 805 -13.01 11.68 13.99
C LEU A 805 -13.18 13.14 13.62
N LYS A 806 -14.38 13.48 13.16
CA LYS A 806 -14.85 14.84 12.97
C LYS A 806 -16.20 15.01 13.66
N ARG A 807 -16.36 16.12 14.38
CA ARG A 807 -17.66 16.55 14.90
C ARG A 807 -18.39 17.34 13.80
N ARG A 808 -19.62 16.94 13.50
CA ARG A 808 -20.54 17.62 12.58
C ARG A 808 -21.18 18.83 13.25
N ALA A 809 -21.77 19.72 12.46
CA ALA A 809 -22.43 20.94 12.94
C ALA A 809 -23.67 20.65 13.82
N ASP A 810 -24.26 19.46 13.68
CA ASP A 810 -25.34 18.93 14.53
C ASP A 810 -24.84 18.34 15.87
N GLY A 811 -23.54 18.40 16.12
CA GLY A 811 -22.90 17.86 17.32
C GLY A 811 -22.48 16.39 17.23
N GLN A 812 -22.83 15.68 16.16
CA GLN A 812 -22.55 14.25 16.00
C GLN A 812 -21.09 13.97 15.62
N TRP A 813 -20.47 12.98 16.25
CA TRP A 813 -19.12 12.52 15.89
C TRP A 813 -19.17 11.41 14.84
N VAL A 814 -18.45 11.59 13.72
CA VAL A 814 -18.33 10.61 12.64
C VAL A 814 -16.89 10.38 12.23
N ILE A 815 -16.61 9.22 11.64
CA ILE A 815 -15.39 8.96 10.88
C ILE A 815 -15.51 9.78 9.57
N ASP A 816 -14.43 10.38 9.07
CA ASP A 816 -14.44 11.52 8.12
C ASP A 816 -14.81 11.17 6.64
N SER A 817 -15.74 11.93 6.04
CA SER A 817 -15.98 12.15 4.59
C SER A 817 -17.18 13.11 4.37
N SER A 818 -17.17 13.95 3.32
CA SER A 818 -18.16 15.03 3.09
C SER A 818 -19.21 14.80 1.99
N VAL A 819 -19.14 13.75 1.16
CA VAL A 819 -20.19 13.42 0.17
C VAL A 819 -20.63 11.97 0.37
N HIS A 820 -21.92 11.70 0.24
CA HIS A 820 -22.47 10.34 0.25
C HIS A 820 -22.26 9.69 -1.13
N TRP A 821 -21.61 8.52 -1.13
CA TRP A 821 -21.37 7.74 -2.35
C TRP A 821 -21.91 6.34 -2.13
N TYR A 822 -22.66 5.84 -3.11
CA TYR A 822 -23.24 4.49 -3.14
C TYR A 822 -22.71 3.78 -4.39
N ASP A 823 -22.05 2.63 -4.22
CA ASP A 823 -21.50 1.82 -5.32
C ASP A 823 -20.67 2.61 -6.36
N GLY A 824 -19.97 3.65 -5.91
CA GLY A 824 -19.12 4.50 -6.76
C GLY A 824 -19.84 5.69 -7.43
N LEU A 825 -21.11 5.95 -7.13
CA LEU A 825 -21.86 7.11 -7.62
C LEU A 825 -22.17 8.12 -6.49
N PRO A 826 -22.05 9.44 -6.73
CA PRO A 826 -22.40 10.47 -5.76
C PRO A 826 -23.92 10.68 -5.68
N ASP A 827 -24.44 11.04 -4.50
CA ASP A 827 -25.83 11.49 -4.35
C ASP A 827 -25.99 12.93 -4.90
N LEU A 828 -26.34 13.01 -6.20
CA LEU A 828 -26.47 14.28 -6.90
C LEU A 828 -27.67 15.10 -6.42
N THR A 829 -28.76 14.47 -6.00
CA THR A 829 -29.98 15.17 -5.59
C THR A 829 -29.74 15.95 -4.31
N GLN A 830 -29.13 15.30 -3.30
CA GLN A 830 -28.77 15.96 -2.06
C GLN A 830 -27.73 17.05 -2.30
N LEU A 831 -26.70 16.77 -3.11
CA LEU A 831 -25.64 17.73 -3.42
C LEU A 831 -26.17 19.02 -4.07
N LEU A 832 -27.13 18.91 -4.99
CA LEU A 832 -27.71 20.09 -5.65
C LEU A 832 -28.59 20.90 -4.70
N GLN A 833 -29.40 20.24 -3.86
CA GLN A 833 -30.21 20.90 -2.83
C GLN A 833 -29.38 21.79 -1.91
N ASP A 834 -28.20 21.31 -1.51
CA ASP A 834 -27.27 22.05 -0.64
C ASP A 834 -26.57 23.22 -1.36
N CYS A 835 -26.60 23.27 -2.69
CA CYS A 835 -25.89 24.27 -3.50
C CYS A 835 -26.78 25.36 -4.10
N TYR A 836 -28.11 25.19 -4.13
CA TYR A 836 -28.99 26.24 -4.66
C TYR A 836 -28.86 27.54 -3.85
N LEU A 837 -28.84 28.67 -4.58
CA LEU A 837 -28.83 29.99 -3.97
C LEU A 837 -30.11 30.20 -3.16
N GLN A 838 -29.94 30.55 -1.89
CA GLN A 838 -31.05 30.86 -0.98
C GLN A 838 -31.76 32.17 -1.37
N ALA A 839 -31.03 33.11 -1.96
CA ALA A 839 -31.56 34.35 -2.50
C ALA A 839 -31.30 34.39 -4.02
N PRO A 840 -32.34 34.48 -4.87
CA PRO A 840 -32.16 34.51 -6.32
C PRO A 840 -31.49 35.82 -6.77
N LEU A 841 -30.54 35.70 -7.68
CA LEU A 841 -29.85 36.81 -8.32
C LEU A 841 -30.60 37.23 -9.59
N ALA A 842 -30.68 38.55 -9.81
CA ALA A 842 -31.21 39.15 -11.03
C ALA A 842 -30.04 39.54 -11.95
N GLY A 843 -29.78 38.71 -12.96
CA GLY A 843 -28.66 38.87 -13.90
C GLY A 843 -29.07 38.83 -15.37
N THR A 844 -28.10 39.09 -16.23
CA THR A 844 -28.25 39.07 -17.69
C THR A 844 -27.95 37.68 -18.27
N PRO A 845 -28.68 37.21 -19.29
CA PRO A 845 -28.41 35.92 -19.92
C PRO A 845 -27.13 35.98 -20.74
N LEU A 846 -26.23 35.03 -20.52
CA LEU A 846 -25.07 34.77 -21.39
C LEU A 846 -25.42 33.77 -22.50
N ASN A 847 -26.23 32.77 -22.16
CA ASN A 847 -26.80 31.81 -23.11
C ASN A 847 -28.18 31.37 -22.61
N ILE A 848 -29.23 31.82 -23.29
CA ILE A 848 -30.63 31.58 -22.91
C ILE A 848 -30.98 30.09 -23.03
N GLU A 849 -30.58 29.44 -24.13
CA GLU A 849 -30.89 28.02 -24.38
C GLU A 849 -30.25 27.10 -23.34
N GLN A 850 -29.08 27.47 -22.82
CA GLN A 850 -28.38 26.72 -21.79
C GLN A 850 -28.77 27.13 -20.36
N GLY A 851 -29.62 28.16 -20.18
CA GLY A 851 -29.97 28.69 -18.86
C GLY A 851 -28.81 29.35 -18.11
N LEU A 852 -27.76 29.81 -18.81
CA LEU A 852 -26.57 30.39 -18.21
C LEU A 852 -26.68 31.92 -18.11
N TYR A 853 -26.56 32.46 -16.89
CA TYR A 853 -26.71 33.87 -16.59
C TYR A 853 -25.51 34.41 -15.80
N GLN A 854 -25.39 35.74 -15.78
CA GLN A 854 -24.39 36.47 -15.01
C GLN A 854 -25.04 37.66 -14.30
N ALA A 855 -24.85 37.75 -12.99
CA ALA A 855 -25.17 38.92 -12.17
C ALA A 855 -23.86 39.44 -11.58
N GLU A 856 -23.50 40.70 -11.90
CA GLU A 856 -22.20 41.26 -11.57
C GLU A 856 -21.04 40.35 -12.03
N ASP A 857 -20.24 39.79 -11.12
CA ASP A 857 -19.15 38.84 -11.42
C ASP A 857 -19.51 37.37 -11.11
N GLN A 858 -20.71 37.10 -10.59
CA GLN A 858 -21.16 35.75 -10.26
C GLN A 858 -21.90 35.12 -11.44
N LEU A 859 -21.36 34.01 -11.96
CA LEU A 859 -22.06 33.16 -12.91
C LEU A 859 -23.05 32.27 -12.17
N TYR A 860 -24.19 31.99 -12.79
CA TYR A 860 -25.13 31.04 -12.25
C TYR A 860 -25.94 30.35 -13.35
N LEU A 861 -26.38 29.13 -13.05
CA LEU A 861 -27.24 28.32 -13.92
C LEU A 861 -28.67 28.37 -13.38
N VAL A 862 -29.63 28.71 -14.23
CA VAL A 862 -31.05 28.70 -13.92
C VAL A 862 -31.64 27.34 -14.33
N LEU A 863 -32.11 26.58 -13.35
CA LEU A 863 -32.74 25.27 -13.51
C LEU A 863 -34.18 25.31 -12.98
N MET A 864 -34.96 24.24 -13.15
CA MET A 864 -36.35 24.22 -12.67
C MET A 864 -36.45 24.30 -11.14
N GLY A 865 -35.46 23.74 -10.42
CA GLY A 865 -35.39 23.71 -8.97
C GLY A 865 -34.78 24.96 -8.31
N GLY A 866 -34.17 25.87 -9.09
CA GLY A 866 -33.54 27.08 -8.55
C GLY A 866 -32.31 27.56 -9.33
N GLN A 867 -31.52 28.44 -8.71
CA GLN A 867 -30.28 28.97 -9.30
C GLN A 867 -29.04 28.32 -8.65
N LEU A 868 -28.12 27.78 -9.46
CA LEU A 868 -26.85 27.22 -8.99
C LEU A 868 -25.68 28.19 -9.24
N PRO A 869 -24.84 28.50 -8.25
CA PRO A 869 -23.69 29.38 -8.41
C PRO A 869 -22.53 28.67 -9.14
N LEU A 870 -21.96 29.33 -10.14
CA LEU A 870 -20.91 28.80 -11.00
C LEU A 870 -19.65 29.69 -11.00
N ARG A 871 -18.50 29.09 -11.31
CA ARG A 871 -17.31 29.80 -11.82
C ARG A 871 -16.84 29.17 -13.13
N ARG A 872 -16.09 29.89 -13.96
CA ARG A 872 -15.51 29.30 -15.18
C ARG A 872 -14.39 28.33 -14.83
N HIS A 873 -14.27 27.27 -15.63
CA HIS A 873 -13.12 26.37 -15.63
C HIS A 873 -12.07 26.89 -16.64
N LEU A 874 -10.79 26.56 -16.47
CA LEU A 874 -9.72 26.94 -17.41
C LEU A 874 -9.93 26.45 -18.86
N LEU A 875 -10.40 25.21 -19.03
CA LEU A 875 -10.90 24.67 -20.29
C LEU A 875 -12.24 25.32 -20.73
N PRO A 876 -12.44 25.52 -22.04
CA PRO A 876 -13.68 26.07 -22.59
C PRO A 876 -14.89 25.17 -22.31
N ASP A 877 -16.08 25.78 -22.29
CA ASP A 877 -17.39 25.12 -22.13
C ASP A 877 -17.52 24.24 -20.88
N ARG A 878 -16.73 24.54 -19.85
CA ARG A 878 -16.78 23.89 -18.54
C ARG A 878 -16.92 24.93 -17.43
N TYR A 879 -17.67 24.56 -16.41
CA TYR A 879 -17.96 25.43 -15.27
C TYR A 879 -17.81 24.64 -13.97
N HIS A 880 -17.34 25.26 -12.91
CA HIS A 880 -17.34 24.66 -11.58
C HIS A 880 -18.56 25.11 -10.80
N LEU A 881 -19.23 24.15 -10.14
CA LEU A 881 -20.24 24.44 -9.14
C LEU A 881 -19.56 24.97 -7.87
N GLN A 882 -20.03 26.11 -7.35
CA GLN A 882 -19.53 26.66 -6.09
C GLN A 882 -20.27 26.02 -4.92
N MET A 883 -19.53 25.35 -4.02
CA MET A 883 -20.08 24.60 -2.89
C MET A 883 -19.72 25.29 -1.57
N ALA A 884 -20.63 26.03 -0.96
CA ALA A 884 -20.35 26.86 0.24
C ALA A 884 -19.96 26.04 1.48
N ALA A 885 -20.61 24.89 1.70
CA ALA A 885 -20.40 24.01 2.87
C ALA A 885 -19.10 23.18 2.83
N ALA A 886 -18.39 23.14 1.70
CA ALA A 886 -17.19 22.34 1.51
C ALA A 886 -15.90 23.00 2.03
N SER A 887 -15.91 24.32 2.21
CA SER A 887 -14.76 25.16 2.57
C SER A 887 -14.13 24.82 3.93
N SER A 888 -14.89 24.21 4.85
CA SER A 888 -14.48 23.84 6.20
C SER A 888 -14.17 22.35 6.38
N ALA A 889 -14.19 21.57 5.30
CA ALA A 889 -13.82 20.15 5.32
C ALA A 889 -12.37 19.96 4.83
N GLY A 890 -11.58 19.13 5.52
CA GLY A 890 -10.19 18.84 5.15
C GLY A 890 -9.99 18.17 3.77
N ALA A 891 -11.08 17.89 3.05
CA ALA A 891 -11.12 17.46 1.66
C ALA A 891 -12.42 17.99 1.00
N ALA A 892 -12.40 19.25 0.59
CA ALA A 892 -13.53 19.89 -0.09
C ALA A 892 -13.87 19.16 -1.41
N PRO A 893 -15.12 18.67 -1.61
CA PRO A 893 -15.57 18.27 -2.93
C PRO A 893 -15.67 19.47 -3.89
N TRP A 894 -15.57 19.20 -5.18
CA TRP A 894 -15.84 20.16 -6.24
C TRP A 894 -16.55 19.46 -7.39
N ALA A 895 -17.47 20.14 -8.07
CA ALA A 895 -18.14 19.58 -9.24
C ALA A 895 -17.84 20.42 -10.47
N VAL A 896 -17.67 19.74 -11.61
CA VAL A 896 -17.52 20.36 -12.92
C VAL A 896 -18.77 20.06 -13.75
N LEU A 897 -19.30 21.07 -14.40
CA LEU A 897 -20.45 21.05 -15.27
C LEU A 897 -19.99 21.29 -16.70
N ARG A 898 -20.60 20.58 -17.65
CA ARG A 898 -20.46 20.86 -19.09
C ARG A 898 -21.81 20.66 -19.77
N HIS A 899 -22.02 21.37 -20.88
CA HIS A 899 -23.19 21.17 -21.71
C HIS A 899 -22.80 20.34 -22.94
N GLU A 900 -23.49 19.22 -23.17
CA GLU A 900 -23.21 18.32 -24.30
C GLU A 900 -24.52 17.69 -24.77
N ASN A 901 -24.72 17.62 -26.09
CA ASN A 901 -25.92 17.02 -26.71
C ASN A 901 -27.27 17.56 -26.17
N GLY A 902 -27.33 18.85 -25.84
CA GLY A 902 -28.57 19.50 -25.37
C GLY A 902 -28.91 19.23 -23.90
N GLN A 903 -27.97 18.67 -23.11
CA GLN A 903 -28.16 18.43 -21.68
C GLN A 903 -26.94 18.89 -20.89
N TRP A 904 -27.19 19.37 -19.67
CA TRP A 904 -26.13 19.59 -18.70
C TRP A 904 -25.69 18.27 -18.08
N LEU A 905 -24.38 18.06 -18.07
CA LEU A 905 -23.70 16.95 -17.42
C LEU A 905 -22.89 17.48 -16.24
N ILE A 906 -22.89 16.73 -15.14
CA ILE A 906 -22.11 16.99 -13.94
C ILE A 906 -21.12 15.87 -13.69
N ARG A 907 -19.91 16.28 -13.31
CA ARG A 907 -18.87 15.41 -12.80
C ARG A 907 -18.46 15.88 -11.42
N VAL A 908 -18.84 15.13 -10.40
CA VAL A 908 -18.49 15.44 -9.01
C VAL A 908 -17.15 14.79 -8.70
N ARG A 909 -16.25 15.57 -8.09
CA ARG A 909 -14.94 15.14 -7.63
C ARG A 909 -14.77 15.48 -6.16
N GLN A 910 -14.02 14.66 -5.46
CA GLN A 910 -13.59 14.89 -4.08
C GLN A 910 -12.18 14.31 -3.96
N ALA A 911 -11.40 14.69 -2.95
CA ALA A 911 -10.07 14.15 -2.72
C ALA A 911 -10.10 12.62 -2.75
N GLY A 912 -9.63 12.06 -3.87
CA GLY A 912 -9.80 10.66 -4.20
C GLY A 912 -11.28 10.24 -4.23
N ARG A 913 -12.13 10.76 -5.13
CA ARG A 913 -13.41 10.19 -5.62
C ARG A 913 -13.79 10.99 -6.87
N SER A 914 -14.27 10.36 -7.94
CA SER A 914 -14.82 11.06 -9.12
C SER A 914 -15.92 10.23 -9.73
N SER A 915 -17.03 10.88 -10.07
CA SER A 915 -18.03 10.28 -10.95
C SER A 915 -17.54 10.32 -12.39
N ASP A 916 -18.19 9.56 -13.27
CA ASP A 916 -18.23 9.89 -14.70
C ASP A 916 -19.04 11.16 -14.93
N TRP A 917 -19.16 11.58 -16.20
CA TRP A 917 -20.13 12.60 -16.56
C TRP A 917 -21.53 12.01 -16.42
N LEU A 918 -22.25 12.48 -15.42
CA LEU A 918 -23.63 12.09 -15.13
C LEU A 918 -24.56 13.18 -15.65
N ALA A 919 -25.77 12.82 -16.09
CA ALA A 919 -26.78 13.82 -16.42
C ALA A 919 -27.13 14.63 -15.16
N LEU A 920 -27.25 15.95 -15.30
CA LEU A 920 -27.76 16.80 -14.23
C LEU A 920 -29.22 16.40 -13.97
N PRO A 921 -29.61 16.04 -12.73
CA PRO A 921 -30.97 15.60 -12.41
C PRO A 921 -32.05 16.65 -12.73
N ASP A 922 -31.68 17.92 -12.63
CA ASP A 922 -32.49 19.09 -12.95
C ASP A 922 -31.90 19.78 -14.19
N GLN A 923 -32.74 20.29 -15.09
CA GLN A 923 -32.33 20.85 -16.38
C GLN A 923 -32.96 22.25 -16.58
N PRO A 924 -32.39 23.11 -17.43
CA PRO A 924 -32.99 24.39 -17.77
C PRO A 924 -34.36 24.21 -18.42
N LEU A 925 -35.26 25.20 -18.24
CA LEU A 925 -36.52 25.23 -18.98
C LEU A 925 -36.22 25.35 -20.50
N PRO A 926 -36.89 24.57 -21.36
CA PRO A 926 -36.73 24.72 -22.80
C PRO A 926 -37.15 26.14 -23.20
N ALA A 927 -36.28 26.82 -23.95
CA ALA A 927 -36.57 28.14 -24.50
C ALA A 927 -37.86 28.05 -25.35
N ARG A 928 -38.84 28.92 -25.05
CA ARG A 928 -40.06 29.06 -25.84
C ARG A 928 -39.85 30.01 -27.01
#